data_AF-A0A0M0J6A5-F1
#
_entry.id   AF-A0A0M0J6A5-F1
#
_cell.length_a   1.000
_cell.length_b   1.000
_cell.length_c   1.000
_cell.angle_alpha   90.00
_cell.angle_beta   90.00
_cell.angle_gamma   90.00
#
_symmetry.space_group_name_H-M   'P 1'
#
loop_
_entity.id
_entity.type
_entity.pdbx_description
1 polymer ?
#
loop_
_entity_poly.entity_id
_entity_poly.type
_entity_poly.pdbx_seq_one_letter_code
_entity_poly.pdbx_strand_id
1 'polypeptide(L)'
;MGGCQSHMSTMPFDDVHMYDATLTPPPSAPPPYEINFEANRSSYGQNRFMGTVAAKYLVKQGLPANLLSTSDWTLDRETAHKVAKAIIEWAKERGATMTVHCFQPLGSAGLRLGQTAGVQNAMFNFNKKGELEYVFTGDELIQGESDGSSFHNGGLRATHTAGGYTILDPTSPVFIRGDTVFIPTMFVSWHGIAIDEKTPLLKSMKVLGTQGKRLLSKLGYEVSNIIPNIGLEQEFFLIPREAYYKRPDLQFAGRTIMGRDAARGQELCDHYMAPLNQVALACMQEIMHEGFKMGCPFKTRHREVAPNQYECAPYFGLASTQIDENLVLMQLIDEIPQKHGLVGILHEKPFNHVNGSGKHNNFSLGTPEGVNLMNGPQLTAKSGNADIFPIVISAVVRAMFVHGDLFRMAIASPGNDFRLGACEAPPSIMSTYLGQQLTDYLDEFRKGKRNVVYTPNKVTVDLGIDGVAPVKIPAEDRNRTSPFPYGGHRFEFRAAGSSQNVSMINTVLCTTIAESFQMIADQMDEGKAAADVAAEMLNESWDVIFNGNGYSKEWPIEAERRRLCRIDSGVEACKKLTDKKNKDLFSKMNVMKPDECEARATIMYNHYAGTVEIEAKCMVDMIQQHIIPSATKVNLTSQVTQLTAAVKKLEADLHAMEHKDTSYDKATAARVLRLETMVDIRKICDAVEALVPPSLWTLATYKELLFLDFNHGARAGMTL
;
A
#
# COMPACT_ATOMS: atom_id res chain seq x y z
N MET A 1 61.53 39.67 24.13
CA MET A 1 61.42 39.70 25.60
C MET A 1 59.95 39.75 25.96
N GLY A 2 59.50 38.85 26.86
CA GLY A 2 58.17 38.84 27.51
C GLY A 2 57.00 38.43 26.59
N GLY A 3 56.25 37.35 26.78
CA GLY A 3 56.02 36.52 27.96
C GLY A 3 54.57 36.70 28.43
N CYS A 4 53.71 35.72 28.17
CA CYS A 4 52.69 35.30 29.13
C CYS A 4 52.16 33.90 28.73
N GLN A 5 52.34 32.95 29.64
CA GLN A 5 51.95 31.55 29.54
C GLN A 5 50.43 31.41 29.75
N SER A 6 49.78 30.58 28.96
CA SER A 6 48.41 30.12 29.21
C SER A 6 48.43 28.97 30.22
N HIS A 7 47.79 29.16 31.37
CA HIS A 7 47.43 28.08 32.28
C HIS A 7 46.21 27.34 31.72
N MET A 8 46.40 26.11 31.24
CA MET A 8 45.32 25.13 31.15
C MET A 8 45.17 24.47 32.53
N SER A 9 44.05 24.72 33.20
CA SER A 9 43.62 23.87 34.31
C SER A 9 42.84 22.69 33.74
N THR A 10 43.36 21.49 33.96
CA THR A 10 42.67 20.22 33.79
C THR A 10 41.48 20.14 34.74
N MET A 11 40.25 20.08 34.21
CA MET A 11 39.09 19.56 34.95
C MET A 11 39.04 18.02 34.81
N PRO A 12 38.65 17.27 35.87
CA PRO A 12 38.53 15.82 35.80
C PRO A 12 37.34 15.42 34.91
N PHE A 13 37.54 14.37 34.11
CA PHE A 13 36.55 13.71 33.26
C PHE A 13 35.61 12.79 34.06
N ASP A 14 34.97 13.29 35.11
CA ASP A 14 33.94 12.56 35.85
C ASP A 14 32.74 13.48 36.06
N ASP A 15 31.85 13.53 35.08
CA ASP A 15 30.41 13.83 35.19
C ASP A 15 29.83 14.16 33.80
N VAL A 16 29.80 13.16 32.92
CA VAL A 16 28.85 13.15 31.79
C VAL A 16 27.66 12.35 32.30
N HIS A 17 26.60 13.04 32.71
CA HIS A 17 25.32 12.41 33.02
C HIS A 17 24.81 11.66 31.77
N MET A 18 25.08 10.36 31.73
CA MET A 18 24.35 9.40 30.92
C MET A 18 22.86 9.58 31.22
N TYR A 19 22.06 9.65 30.15
CA TYR A 19 20.60 9.71 30.22
C TYR A 19 20.08 8.59 31.12
N ASP A 20 19.70 8.93 32.36
CA ASP A 20 19.14 7.98 33.30
C ASP A 20 17.65 7.78 32.96
N ALA A 21 17.37 6.70 32.22
CA ALA A 21 16.03 6.29 31.83
C ALA A 21 15.12 5.88 33.00
N THR A 22 15.58 6.00 34.26
CA THR A 22 14.80 5.67 35.45
C THR A 22 14.16 6.87 36.16
N LEU A 23 14.53 8.11 35.78
CA LEU A 23 14.09 9.32 36.49
C LEU A 23 12.87 10.04 35.88
N THR A 24 12.41 9.64 34.70
CA THR A 24 11.10 10.06 34.17
C THR A 24 10.08 8.95 34.42
N PRO A 25 9.01 9.19 35.21
CA PRO A 25 7.90 8.25 35.22
C PRO A 25 7.42 8.06 33.78
N PRO A 26 7.10 6.83 33.34
CA PRO A 26 6.50 6.63 32.03
C PRO A 26 5.28 7.56 31.93
N PRO A 27 5.02 8.19 30.78
CA PRO A 27 3.81 8.99 30.62
C PRO A 27 2.65 8.12 31.09
N SER A 28 1.97 8.58 32.13
CA SER A 28 0.76 7.93 32.64
C SER A 28 -0.12 7.62 31.45
N ALA A 29 -0.64 6.38 31.37
CA ALA A 29 -1.61 6.03 30.34
C ALA A 29 -2.61 7.19 30.22
N PRO A 30 -2.81 7.74 29.01
CA PRO A 30 -3.73 8.87 28.85
C PRO A 30 -5.07 8.49 29.50
N PRO A 31 -5.76 9.46 30.17
CA PRO A 31 -7.08 9.19 30.72
C PRO A 31 -7.97 8.56 29.64
N PRO A 32 -8.89 7.64 29.98
CA PRO A 32 -9.69 6.92 29.01
C PRO A 32 -10.38 7.92 28.08
N TYR A 33 -9.89 8.00 26.85
CA TYR A 33 -10.48 8.82 25.82
C TYR A 33 -11.71 8.05 25.31
N GLU A 34 -12.89 8.37 25.82
CA GLU A 34 -14.14 7.76 25.36
C GLU A 34 -14.44 8.23 23.93
N ILE A 35 -13.96 7.47 22.93
CA ILE A 35 -14.32 7.69 21.54
C ILE A 35 -15.71 7.10 21.29
N ASN A 36 -16.75 7.93 21.45
CA ASN A 36 -18.12 7.57 21.09
C ASN A 36 -18.37 7.86 19.59
N PHE A 37 -18.32 6.81 18.74
CA PHE A 37 -18.53 6.94 17.30
C PHE A 37 -19.97 7.34 16.90
N GLU A 38 -21.00 7.02 17.70
CA GLU A 38 -22.38 7.40 17.37
C GLU A 38 -22.64 8.89 17.55
N ALA A 39 -22.03 9.51 18.57
CA ALA A 39 -22.05 10.96 18.76
C ALA A 39 -21.31 11.73 17.63
N ASN A 40 -20.47 11.03 16.87
CA ASN A 40 -19.58 11.61 15.86
C ASN A 40 -20.11 11.50 14.41
N ARG A 41 -21.35 11.04 14.16
CA ARG A 41 -21.88 11.04 12.77
C ARG A 41 -21.86 12.43 12.13
N SER A 42 -22.04 13.49 12.93
CA SER A 42 -21.93 14.89 12.50
C SER A 42 -20.50 15.30 12.10
N SER A 43 -19.47 14.57 12.55
CA SER A 43 -18.08 14.86 12.25
C SER A 43 -17.56 14.19 10.98
N TYR A 44 -18.35 13.31 10.34
CA TYR A 44 -17.92 12.62 9.11
C TYR A 44 -17.58 13.61 8.01
N GLY A 45 -16.37 13.53 7.46
CA GLY A 45 -15.93 14.37 6.36
C GLY A 45 -15.95 15.88 6.67
N GLN A 46 -16.07 16.28 7.94
CA GLN A 46 -16.10 17.70 8.31
C GLN A 46 -14.78 18.41 7.94
N ASN A 47 -13.69 17.65 7.85
CA ASN A 47 -12.38 18.12 7.41
C ASN A 47 -12.09 17.78 5.94
N ARG A 48 -13.13 17.52 5.14
CA ARG A 48 -13.03 17.30 3.68
C ARG A 48 -13.83 18.36 2.94
N PHE A 49 -13.17 19.12 2.06
CA PHE A 49 -13.81 20.19 1.30
C PHE A 49 -14.54 19.64 0.07
N MET A 50 -15.67 18.98 0.30
CA MET A 50 -16.51 18.42 -0.76
C MET A 50 -17.98 18.36 -0.32
N GLY A 51 -18.90 18.19 -1.27
CA GLY A 51 -20.32 17.99 -1.00
C GLY A 51 -20.94 19.11 -0.17
N THR A 52 -21.70 18.75 0.87
CA THR A 52 -22.39 19.71 1.74
C THR A 52 -21.44 20.65 2.49
N VAL A 53 -20.22 20.19 2.81
CA VAL A 53 -19.20 21.03 3.46
C VAL A 53 -18.76 22.14 2.51
N ALA A 54 -18.32 21.79 1.30
CA ALA A 54 -17.90 22.78 0.30
C ALA A 54 -19.04 23.70 -0.14
N ALA A 55 -20.25 23.16 -0.34
CA ALA A 55 -21.43 23.90 -0.80
C ALA A 55 -21.70 25.17 0.01
N LYS A 56 -21.57 25.11 1.35
CA LYS A 56 -21.74 26.27 2.26
C LYS A 56 -20.81 27.44 1.89
N TYR A 57 -19.56 27.14 1.51
CA TYR A 57 -18.55 28.16 1.22
C TYR A 57 -18.57 28.57 -0.25
N LEU A 58 -18.82 27.64 -1.17
CA LEU A 58 -18.94 27.92 -2.61
C LEU A 58 -20.08 28.90 -2.90
N VAL A 59 -21.25 28.70 -2.30
CA VAL A 59 -22.42 29.58 -2.51
C VAL A 59 -22.13 31.00 -2.02
N LYS A 60 -21.38 31.18 -0.93
CA LYS A 60 -20.95 32.52 -0.46
C LYS A 60 -20.06 33.24 -1.47
N GLN A 61 -19.29 32.50 -2.28
CA GLN A 61 -18.47 33.06 -3.35
C GLN A 61 -19.23 33.19 -4.68
N GLY A 62 -20.55 32.97 -4.69
CA GLY A 62 -21.40 33.02 -5.89
C GLY A 62 -21.19 31.84 -6.85
N LEU A 63 -20.72 30.69 -6.34
CA LEU A 63 -20.51 29.47 -7.11
C LEU A 63 -21.62 28.43 -6.89
N PRO A 64 -21.90 27.55 -7.87
CA PRO A 64 -22.84 26.44 -7.71
C PRO A 64 -22.42 25.49 -6.56
N ALA A 65 -23.39 25.02 -5.78
CA ALA A 65 -23.15 24.12 -4.66
C ALA A 65 -22.48 22.79 -5.06
N ASN A 66 -22.74 22.33 -6.29
CA ASN A 66 -22.20 21.10 -6.87
C ASN A 66 -20.99 21.35 -7.79
N LEU A 67 -20.37 22.53 -7.77
CA LEU A 67 -19.27 22.87 -8.69
C LEU A 67 -18.14 21.82 -8.69
N LEU A 68 -17.75 21.32 -7.51
CA LEU A 68 -16.67 20.34 -7.36
C LEU A 68 -17.06 18.91 -7.78
N SER A 69 -18.25 18.70 -8.34
CA SER A 69 -18.64 17.40 -8.92
C SER A 69 -18.03 17.15 -10.30
N THR A 70 -17.51 18.20 -10.95
CA THR A 70 -16.72 18.11 -12.18
C THR A 70 -15.38 18.83 -11.98
N SER A 71 -14.46 18.64 -12.92
CA SER A 71 -13.13 19.24 -12.87
C SER A 71 -13.04 20.57 -13.64
N ASP A 72 -14.09 21.00 -14.34
CA ASP A 72 -14.03 22.14 -15.27
C ASP A 72 -13.71 23.47 -14.57
N TRP A 73 -14.01 23.56 -13.28
CA TRP A 73 -13.71 24.74 -12.46
C TRP A 73 -12.21 25.06 -12.38
N THR A 74 -11.33 24.08 -12.61
CA THR A 74 -9.88 24.31 -12.62
C THR A 74 -9.39 24.96 -13.91
N LEU A 75 -10.21 24.99 -14.96
CA LEU A 75 -9.85 25.54 -16.27
C LEU A 75 -10.16 27.04 -16.38
N ASP A 76 -11.11 27.53 -15.59
CA ASP A 76 -11.45 28.95 -15.51
C ASP A 76 -10.78 29.61 -14.31
N ARG A 77 -9.86 30.54 -14.58
CA ARG A 77 -9.04 31.19 -13.56
C ARG A 77 -9.87 31.92 -12.52
N GLU A 78 -10.91 32.66 -12.94
CA GLU A 78 -11.79 33.40 -12.03
C GLU A 78 -12.57 32.46 -11.10
N THR A 79 -13.08 31.35 -11.63
CA THR A 79 -13.73 30.30 -10.85
C THR A 79 -12.76 29.68 -9.84
N ALA A 80 -11.53 29.37 -10.24
CA ALA A 80 -10.51 28.84 -9.35
C ALA A 80 -10.16 29.81 -8.20
N HIS A 81 -10.04 31.12 -8.47
CA HIS A 81 -9.85 32.12 -7.42
C HIS A 81 -11.02 32.17 -6.43
N LYS A 82 -12.26 32.02 -6.91
CA LYS A 82 -13.44 31.93 -6.03
C LYS A 82 -13.43 30.63 -5.19
N VAL A 83 -13.00 29.50 -5.76
CA VAL A 83 -12.83 28.25 -5.00
C VAL A 83 -11.76 28.40 -3.92
N ALA A 84 -10.61 29.01 -4.23
CA ALA A 84 -9.56 29.27 -3.25
C ALA A 84 -10.05 30.15 -2.08
N LYS A 85 -10.84 31.20 -2.35
CA LYS A 85 -11.49 32.01 -1.29
C LYS A 85 -12.43 31.18 -0.42
N ALA A 86 -13.21 30.29 -1.03
CA ALA A 86 -14.08 29.38 -0.29
C ALA A 86 -13.29 28.42 0.63
N ILE A 87 -12.14 27.90 0.15
CA ILE A 87 -11.23 27.07 0.94
C ILE A 87 -10.64 27.87 2.11
N ILE A 88 -10.21 29.11 1.91
CA ILE A 88 -9.68 29.96 3.00
C ILE A 88 -10.73 30.19 4.09
N GLU A 89 -11.97 30.52 3.72
CA GLU A 89 -13.03 30.71 4.72
C GLU A 89 -13.26 29.44 5.54
N TRP A 90 -13.29 28.29 4.88
CA TRP A 90 -13.42 26.99 5.53
C TRP A 90 -12.23 26.64 6.43
N ALA A 91 -11.01 26.93 5.96
CA ALA A 91 -9.77 26.71 6.69
C ALA A 91 -9.67 27.59 7.94
N LYS A 92 -10.03 28.87 7.84
CA LYS A 92 -10.06 29.81 8.97
C LYS A 92 -11.05 29.37 10.05
N GLU A 93 -12.25 28.92 9.67
CA GLU A 93 -13.22 28.36 10.63
C GLU A 93 -12.69 27.12 11.38
N ARG A 94 -11.63 26.49 10.88
CA ARG A 94 -10.98 25.30 11.46
C ARG A 94 -9.59 25.57 12.06
N GLY A 95 -9.17 26.83 12.09
CA GLY A 95 -7.86 27.21 12.62
C GLY A 95 -6.67 26.78 11.75
N ALA A 96 -6.90 26.44 10.48
CA ALA A 96 -5.82 26.10 9.57
C ALA A 96 -5.13 27.36 9.04
N THR A 97 -3.80 27.34 9.12
CA THR A 97 -2.89 28.45 8.80
C THR A 97 -1.87 28.05 7.73
N MET A 98 -1.69 26.75 7.51
CA MET A 98 -0.75 26.19 6.55
C MET A 98 -1.48 25.53 5.38
N THR A 99 -0.81 25.43 4.23
CA THR A 99 -1.23 24.67 3.06
C THR A 99 -0.09 23.79 2.57
N VAL A 100 -0.42 22.64 1.98
CA VAL A 100 0.56 21.73 1.39
C VAL A 100 0.02 21.13 0.12
N HIS A 101 0.83 21.18 -0.94
CA HIS A 101 0.63 20.36 -2.13
C HIS A 101 1.19 18.98 -1.82
N CYS A 102 0.28 18.05 -1.57
CA CYS A 102 0.57 16.69 -1.14
C CYS A 102 0.59 15.79 -2.37
N PHE A 103 1.73 15.16 -2.66
CA PHE A 103 1.91 14.29 -3.82
C PHE A 103 2.55 12.94 -3.44
N GLN A 104 2.54 12.00 -4.39
CA GLN A 104 3.02 10.63 -4.21
C GLN A 104 4.30 10.42 -5.04
N PRO A 105 5.50 10.82 -4.57
CA PRO A 105 6.71 10.79 -5.39
C PRO A 105 7.13 9.36 -5.79
N LEU A 106 7.82 9.24 -6.93
CA LEU A 106 8.52 8.00 -7.27
C LEU A 106 9.53 7.66 -6.20
N GLY A 107 9.59 6.38 -5.86
CA GLY A 107 10.57 5.96 -4.89
C GLY A 107 10.35 6.58 -3.50
N SER A 108 9.09 6.90 -3.13
CA SER A 108 8.66 6.82 -1.71
C SER A 108 9.08 5.48 -1.05
N ALA A 109 9.52 4.54 -1.87
CA ALA A 109 10.59 3.55 -1.69
C ALA A 109 11.89 4.01 -0.95
N GLY A 110 11.74 4.39 0.31
CA GLY A 110 12.67 3.97 1.38
C GLY A 110 12.00 2.90 2.23
N LEU A 111 12.34 2.81 3.51
CA LEU A 111 11.58 2.01 4.50
C LEU A 111 10.13 2.49 4.69
N ARG A 112 9.81 3.63 4.09
CA ARG A 112 8.53 4.34 4.16
C ARG A 112 7.78 4.30 2.83
N LEU A 113 7.77 3.11 2.20
CA LEU A 113 6.98 2.83 0.99
C LEU A 113 5.56 3.37 1.17
N GLY A 114 5.04 4.05 0.16
CA GLY A 114 3.68 4.58 0.18
C GLY A 114 3.46 5.74 1.14
N GLN A 115 4.45 6.62 1.32
CA GLN A 115 4.22 7.93 1.92
C GLN A 115 4.01 9.03 0.88
N THR A 116 3.31 10.08 1.29
CA THR A 116 3.18 11.32 0.54
C THR A 116 4.32 12.27 0.90
N ALA A 117 4.56 13.25 0.03
CA ALA A 117 5.49 14.34 0.27
C ALA A 117 4.80 15.68 0.02
N GLY A 118 5.34 16.73 0.61
CA GLY A 118 4.86 18.09 0.42
C GLY A 118 5.57 19.07 1.36
N VAL A 119 5.57 20.33 0.97
CA VAL A 119 6.08 21.44 1.78
C VAL A 119 4.89 22.20 2.34
N GLN A 120 4.87 22.41 3.66
CA GLN A 120 3.85 23.21 4.32
C GLN A 120 4.23 24.69 4.25
N ASN A 121 3.40 25.48 3.58
CA ASN A 121 3.57 26.92 3.43
C ASN A 121 2.47 27.66 4.19
N ALA A 122 2.79 28.81 4.77
CA ALA A 122 1.79 29.66 5.41
C ALA A 122 0.80 30.17 4.34
N MET A 123 -0.50 30.14 4.64
CA MET A 123 -1.55 30.75 3.81
C MET A 123 -1.73 32.24 4.09
N PHE A 124 -0.76 32.88 4.74
CA PHE A 124 -0.84 34.27 5.16
C PHE A 124 0.51 34.98 5.02
N ASN A 125 0.43 36.29 4.83
CA ASN A 125 1.54 37.22 4.85
C ASN A 125 1.28 38.32 5.89
N PHE A 126 2.30 39.13 6.15
CA PHE A 126 2.18 40.33 6.97
C PHE A 126 2.14 41.56 6.08
N ASN A 127 1.09 42.37 6.22
CA ASN A 127 0.97 43.61 5.46
C ASN A 127 2.00 44.65 5.96
N LYS A 128 2.07 45.83 5.32
CA LYS A 128 3.02 46.91 5.71
C LYS A 128 2.86 47.42 7.15
N LYS A 129 1.73 47.13 7.81
CA LYS A 129 1.47 47.47 9.22
C LYS A 129 1.85 46.34 10.18
N GLY A 130 2.31 45.19 9.67
CA GLY A 130 2.58 43.99 10.46
C GLY A 130 1.34 43.18 10.81
N GLU A 131 0.19 43.44 10.19
CA GLU A 131 -1.05 42.70 10.44
C GLU A 131 -1.11 41.46 9.54
N LEU A 132 -1.67 40.36 10.06
CA LEU A 132 -1.84 39.11 9.34
C LEU A 132 -2.92 39.22 8.27
N GLU A 133 -2.58 38.86 7.05
CA GLU A 133 -3.48 38.82 5.90
C GLU A 133 -3.39 37.45 5.23
N TYR A 134 -4.52 36.74 5.11
CA TYR A 134 -4.55 35.46 4.39
C TYR A 134 -4.35 35.70 2.89
N VAL A 135 -3.31 35.10 2.32
CA VAL A 135 -2.94 35.17 0.91
C VAL A 135 -2.83 33.73 0.41
N PHE A 136 -3.89 33.27 -0.26
CA PHE A 136 -3.90 32.02 -0.99
C PHE A 136 -4.83 32.18 -2.21
N THR A 137 -4.33 31.89 -3.39
CA THR A 137 -4.98 32.23 -4.66
C THR A 137 -5.40 30.99 -5.44
N GLY A 138 -6.23 31.17 -6.47
CA GLY A 138 -6.59 30.10 -7.40
C GLY A 138 -5.38 29.57 -8.16
N ASP A 139 -4.43 30.45 -8.49
CA ASP A 139 -3.17 30.07 -9.14
C ASP A 139 -2.34 29.15 -8.23
N GLU A 140 -2.20 29.50 -6.93
CA GLU A 140 -1.53 28.66 -5.93
C GLU A 140 -2.29 27.36 -5.64
N LEU A 141 -3.62 27.36 -5.71
CA LEU A 141 -4.43 26.15 -5.54
C LEU A 141 -4.25 25.15 -6.70
N ILE A 142 -4.19 25.65 -7.94
CA ILE A 142 -4.09 24.81 -9.13
C ILE A 142 -2.67 24.25 -9.29
N GLN A 143 -1.67 25.07 -9.00
CA GLN A 143 -0.28 24.75 -9.29
C GLN A 143 0.67 25.26 -8.20
N GLY A 144 1.59 24.39 -7.81
CA GLY A 144 2.72 24.75 -6.95
C GLY A 144 4.05 24.40 -7.61
N GLU A 145 5.13 24.94 -7.04
CA GLU A 145 6.50 24.57 -7.36
C GLU A 145 7.13 23.90 -6.12
N SER A 146 7.94 22.89 -6.35
CA SER A 146 8.68 22.22 -5.29
C SER A 146 10.08 21.84 -5.76
N ASP A 147 11.02 21.74 -4.83
CA ASP A 147 12.33 21.18 -5.10
C ASP A 147 12.20 19.66 -5.24
N GLY A 148 12.35 19.17 -6.47
CA GLY A 148 12.32 17.75 -6.78
C GLY A 148 13.68 17.07 -6.82
N SER A 149 14.77 17.74 -6.45
CA SER A 149 16.15 17.24 -6.58
C SER A 149 16.43 16.01 -5.71
N SER A 150 15.77 15.90 -4.56
CA SER A 150 15.96 14.81 -3.59
C SER A 150 15.12 13.57 -3.86
N PHE A 151 14.16 13.64 -4.80
CA PHE A 151 13.36 12.47 -5.15
C PHE A 151 14.07 11.60 -6.18
N HIS A 152 13.97 10.29 -5.97
CA HIS A 152 14.39 9.29 -6.93
C HIS A 152 13.69 9.55 -8.28
N ASN A 153 14.48 9.74 -9.33
CA ASN A 153 13.95 10.01 -10.67
C ASN A 153 14.53 9.08 -11.75
N GLY A 154 15.36 8.11 -11.36
CA GLY A 154 15.87 7.07 -12.27
C GLY A 154 16.66 7.60 -13.47
N GLY A 155 17.25 8.80 -13.37
CA GLY A 155 18.00 9.42 -14.46
C GLY A 155 17.15 10.27 -15.42
N LEU A 156 15.84 10.44 -15.15
CA LEU A 156 14.98 11.35 -15.93
C LEU A 156 15.37 12.82 -15.79
N ARG A 157 16.27 13.14 -14.84
CA ARG A 157 16.72 14.50 -14.54
C ARG A 157 18.22 14.51 -14.26
N ALA A 158 18.86 15.60 -14.64
CA ALA A 158 20.23 15.88 -14.24
C ALA A 158 20.27 16.34 -12.78
N THR A 159 21.34 16.00 -12.06
CA THR A 159 21.49 16.29 -10.62
C THR A 159 21.45 17.78 -10.27
N HIS A 160 21.78 18.66 -11.22
CA HIS A 160 21.78 20.11 -11.04
C HIS A 160 20.45 20.79 -11.47
N THR A 161 19.47 20.04 -11.99
CA THR A 161 18.15 20.60 -12.36
C THR A 161 17.11 20.17 -11.34
N ALA A 162 16.60 21.13 -10.53
CA ALA A 162 15.81 20.88 -9.31
C ALA A 162 14.30 21.19 -9.41
N GLY A 163 13.84 21.96 -10.40
CA GLY A 163 12.42 22.31 -10.55
C GLY A 163 11.48 21.11 -10.76
N GLY A 164 10.50 20.97 -9.86
CA GLY A 164 9.35 20.09 -9.99
C GLY A 164 8.04 20.85 -9.76
N TYR A 165 6.98 20.42 -10.43
CA TYR A 165 5.69 21.11 -10.43
C TYR A 165 4.62 20.21 -9.85
N THR A 166 3.89 20.73 -8.88
CA THR A 166 2.72 20.09 -8.31
C THR A 166 1.48 20.64 -8.99
N ILE A 167 0.58 19.77 -9.44
CA ILE A 167 -0.62 20.14 -10.19
C ILE A 167 -1.82 19.48 -9.49
N LEU A 168 -2.84 20.26 -9.16
CA LEU A 168 -4.05 19.80 -8.49
C LEU A 168 -4.66 18.58 -9.21
N ASP A 169 -4.97 17.53 -8.45
CA ASP A 169 -5.93 16.50 -8.86
C ASP A 169 -7.32 16.87 -8.34
N PRO A 170 -8.21 17.45 -9.16
CA PRO A 170 -9.54 17.86 -8.72
C PRO A 170 -10.48 16.67 -8.44
N THR A 171 -10.08 15.44 -8.78
CA THR A 171 -10.87 14.23 -8.47
C THR A 171 -10.70 13.77 -7.04
N SER A 172 -9.66 14.26 -6.35
CA SER A 172 -9.41 13.98 -4.94
C SER A 172 -9.64 15.26 -4.12
N PRO A 173 -10.55 15.23 -3.13
CA PRO A 173 -10.89 16.43 -2.38
C PRO A 173 -9.75 16.94 -1.49
N VAL A 174 -9.65 18.27 -1.42
CA VAL A 174 -8.85 18.98 -0.42
C VAL A 174 -9.36 18.62 0.99
N PHE A 175 -8.44 18.41 1.94
CA PHE A 175 -8.79 18.08 3.32
C PHE A 175 -7.94 18.86 4.33
N ILE A 176 -8.36 18.91 5.60
CA ILE A 176 -7.61 19.55 6.69
C ILE A 176 -7.15 18.50 7.68
N ARG A 177 -5.90 18.62 8.11
CA ARG A 177 -5.34 17.87 9.23
C ARG A 177 -4.46 18.77 10.07
N GLY A 178 -4.73 18.82 11.38
CA GLY A 178 -4.13 19.81 12.26
C GLY A 178 -4.47 21.23 11.80
N ASP A 179 -3.44 22.05 11.63
CA ASP A 179 -3.50 23.43 11.14
C ASP A 179 -3.24 23.55 9.62
N THR A 180 -3.22 22.43 8.90
CA THR A 180 -2.76 22.39 7.50
C THR A 180 -3.88 21.94 6.56
N VAL A 181 -4.05 22.67 5.46
CA VAL A 181 -4.86 22.30 4.28
C VAL A 181 -4.02 21.44 3.34
N PHE A 182 -4.45 20.22 3.09
CA PHE A 182 -3.81 19.28 2.17
C PHE A 182 -4.50 19.30 0.83
N ILE A 183 -3.73 19.61 -0.22
CA ILE A 183 -4.16 19.68 -1.60
C ILE A 183 -3.56 18.47 -2.34
N PRO A 184 -4.37 17.48 -2.74
CA PRO A 184 -3.89 16.35 -3.52
C PRO A 184 -3.37 16.80 -4.88
N THR A 185 -2.13 16.44 -5.20
CA THR A 185 -1.47 16.87 -6.45
C THR A 185 -0.75 15.73 -7.15
N MET A 186 -0.67 15.86 -8.47
CA MET A 186 0.31 15.17 -9.31
C MET A 186 1.65 15.89 -9.23
N PHE A 187 2.76 15.18 -9.42
CA PHE A 187 4.10 15.76 -9.41
C PHE A 187 4.90 15.41 -10.68
N VAL A 188 5.30 16.44 -11.42
CA VAL A 188 5.98 16.33 -12.72
C VAL A 188 7.29 17.12 -12.73
N SER A 189 8.23 16.71 -13.58
CA SER A 189 9.47 17.46 -13.81
C SER A 189 9.20 18.72 -14.63
N TRP A 190 10.22 19.59 -14.73
CA TRP A 190 10.22 20.74 -15.65
C TRP A 190 9.84 20.39 -17.10
N HIS A 191 10.15 19.18 -17.57
CA HIS A 191 9.82 18.72 -18.92
C HIS A 191 8.43 18.05 -19.02
N GLY A 192 7.63 18.11 -17.96
CA GLY A 192 6.32 17.46 -17.89
C GLY A 192 6.39 15.93 -17.83
N ILE A 193 7.51 15.36 -17.37
CA ILE A 193 7.69 13.92 -17.16
C ILE A 193 7.12 13.55 -15.79
N ALA A 194 6.35 12.47 -15.71
CA ALA A 194 5.77 12.03 -14.45
C ALA A 194 6.85 11.49 -13.51
N ILE A 195 7.03 12.18 -12.39
CA ILE A 195 7.93 11.78 -11.28
C ILE A 195 7.13 11.48 -10.01
N ASP A 196 5.92 10.95 -10.21
CA ASP A 196 5.00 10.49 -9.18
C ASP A 196 4.31 9.17 -9.55
N GLU A 197 3.58 8.59 -8.61
CA GLU A 197 2.73 7.42 -8.85
C GLU A 197 1.33 7.79 -9.35
N LYS A 198 0.89 9.02 -9.13
CA LYS A 198 -0.49 9.46 -9.37
C LYS A 198 -0.75 9.80 -10.84
N THR A 199 0.20 10.39 -11.55
CA THR A 199 0.03 10.75 -12.97
C THR A 199 -0.20 9.52 -13.87
N PRO A 200 0.60 8.43 -13.81
CA PRO A 200 0.32 7.22 -14.59
C PRO A 200 -1.02 6.59 -14.23
N LEU A 201 -1.39 6.59 -12.95
CA LEU A 201 -2.68 6.09 -12.48
C LEU A 201 -3.82 6.84 -13.18
N LEU A 202 -3.86 8.18 -13.10
CA LEU A 202 -4.92 8.97 -13.72
C LEU A 202 -4.97 8.79 -15.26
N LYS A 203 -3.81 8.69 -15.92
CA LYS A 203 -3.74 8.37 -17.36
C LYS A 203 -4.34 7.00 -17.67
N SER A 204 -4.01 5.98 -16.89
CA SER A 204 -4.55 4.63 -17.08
C SER A 204 -6.06 4.57 -16.86
N MET A 205 -6.58 5.28 -15.84
CA MET A 205 -8.01 5.40 -15.58
C MET A 205 -8.74 6.08 -16.74
N LYS A 206 -8.16 7.15 -17.30
CA LYS A 206 -8.71 7.85 -18.49
C LYS A 206 -8.80 6.93 -19.70
N VAL A 207 -7.75 6.15 -19.97
CA VAL A 207 -7.71 5.27 -21.14
C VAL A 207 -8.67 4.09 -20.97
N LEU A 208 -8.76 3.52 -19.77
CA LEU A 208 -9.79 2.52 -19.40
C LEU A 208 -11.20 3.07 -19.62
N GLY A 209 -11.49 4.26 -19.12
CA GLY A 209 -12.77 4.93 -19.31
C GLY A 209 -13.10 5.14 -20.79
N THR A 210 -12.13 5.61 -21.57
CA THR A 210 -12.28 5.87 -23.01
C THR A 210 -12.55 4.60 -23.82
N GLN A 211 -11.69 3.58 -23.68
CA GLN A 211 -11.82 2.33 -24.46
C GLN A 211 -13.03 1.52 -24.01
N GLY A 212 -13.28 1.49 -22.71
CA GLY A 212 -14.43 0.79 -22.18
C GLY A 212 -15.76 1.45 -22.53
N LYS A 213 -15.87 2.79 -22.50
CA LYS A 213 -17.05 3.50 -23.02
C LYS A 213 -17.28 3.16 -24.49
N ARG A 214 -16.23 3.24 -25.32
CA ARG A 214 -16.30 2.87 -26.75
C ARG A 214 -16.82 1.45 -26.94
N LEU A 215 -16.32 0.49 -26.17
CA LEU A 215 -16.78 -0.90 -26.22
C LEU A 215 -18.25 -1.03 -25.83
N LEU A 216 -18.67 -0.43 -24.70
CA LEU A 216 -20.05 -0.52 -24.22
C LEU A 216 -21.05 0.13 -25.19
N SER A 217 -20.73 1.30 -25.75
CA SER A 217 -21.55 1.96 -26.77
C SER A 217 -21.74 1.06 -28.00
N LYS A 218 -20.67 0.40 -28.46
CA LYS A 218 -20.76 -0.58 -29.57
C LYS A 218 -21.59 -1.82 -29.23
N LEU A 219 -21.70 -2.18 -27.96
CA LEU A 219 -22.55 -3.27 -27.45
C LEU A 219 -23.99 -2.83 -27.17
N GLY A 220 -24.34 -1.58 -27.51
CA GLY A 220 -25.69 -1.02 -27.33
C GLY A 220 -25.97 -0.50 -25.91
N TYR A 221 -24.93 -0.27 -25.10
CA TYR A 221 -25.09 0.25 -23.74
C TYR A 221 -24.34 1.57 -23.54
N GLU A 222 -25.08 2.68 -23.58
CA GLU A 222 -24.54 4.01 -23.41
C GLU A 222 -24.33 4.37 -21.94
N VAL A 223 -23.13 4.83 -21.60
CA VAL A 223 -22.73 5.24 -20.25
C VAL A 223 -21.90 6.52 -20.31
N SER A 224 -21.88 7.31 -19.23
CA SER A 224 -21.07 8.53 -19.20
C SER A 224 -19.58 8.22 -19.29
N ASN A 225 -19.13 7.23 -18.50
CA ASN A 225 -17.75 6.77 -18.43
C ASN A 225 -17.68 5.37 -17.78
N ILE A 226 -16.50 4.74 -17.82
CA ILE A 226 -16.16 3.61 -16.94
C ILE A 226 -15.12 4.06 -15.94
N ILE A 227 -15.33 3.71 -14.67
CA ILE A 227 -14.46 4.06 -13.56
C ILE A 227 -13.96 2.80 -12.84
N PRO A 228 -12.67 2.71 -12.50
CA PRO A 228 -12.17 1.68 -11.62
C PRO A 228 -12.50 2.04 -10.16
N ASN A 229 -13.15 1.11 -9.47
CA ASN A 229 -13.37 1.20 -8.03
C ASN A 229 -12.49 0.20 -7.30
N ILE A 230 -11.92 0.62 -6.18
CA ILE A 230 -11.13 -0.25 -5.30
C ILE A 230 -11.63 -0.19 -3.86
N GLY A 231 -11.41 -1.25 -3.10
CA GLY A 231 -11.47 -1.26 -1.64
C GLY A 231 -10.19 -1.88 -1.07
N LEU A 232 -9.53 -1.20 -0.14
CA LEU A 232 -8.21 -1.59 0.37
C LEU A 232 -8.31 -2.15 1.79
N GLU A 233 -8.00 -3.42 1.95
CA GLU A 233 -7.90 -4.08 3.26
C GLU A 233 -6.48 -3.87 3.79
N GLN A 234 -6.27 -2.95 4.73
CA GLN A 234 -4.94 -2.59 5.24
C GLN A 234 -4.61 -3.42 6.49
N GLU A 235 -3.68 -4.35 6.36
CA GLU A 235 -3.11 -5.08 7.49
C GLU A 235 -1.88 -4.35 8.06
N PHE A 236 -1.67 -4.46 9.37
CA PHE A 236 -0.53 -3.86 10.09
C PHE A 236 -0.35 -4.53 11.46
N PHE A 237 0.83 -4.34 12.08
CA PHE A 237 1.07 -4.75 13.46
C PHE A 237 1.02 -3.57 14.42
N LEU A 238 0.53 -3.77 15.64
CA LEU A 238 0.69 -2.83 16.76
C LEU A 238 1.50 -3.48 17.87
N ILE A 239 2.72 -3.01 18.09
CA ILE A 239 3.64 -3.60 19.07
C ILE A 239 3.97 -2.64 20.22
N PRO A 240 4.40 -3.14 21.39
CA PRO A 240 4.82 -2.30 22.51
C PRO A 240 5.99 -1.38 22.12
N ARG A 241 5.83 -0.07 22.35
CA ARG A 241 6.83 0.93 21.99
C ARG A 241 8.16 0.74 22.71
N GLU A 242 8.14 0.27 23.96
CA GLU A 242 9.36 0.02 24.73
C GLU A 242 10.17 -1.16 24.19
N ALA A 243 9.50 -2.21 23.72
CA ALA A 243 10.15 -3.35 23.08
C ALA A 243 10.72 -2.94 21.70
N TYR A 244 9.99 -2.11 20.95
CA TYR A 244 10.45 -1.55 19.68
C TYR A 244 11.77 -0.76 19.82
N TYR A 245 11.93 0.04 20.87
CA TYR A 245 13.16 0.81 21.08
C TYR A 245 14.40 -0.04 21.35
N LYS A 246 14.23 -1.28 21.82
CA LYS A 246 15.32 -2.27 21.97
C LYS A 246 15.63 -3.02 20.66
N ARG A 247 15.03 -2.62 19.54
CA ARG A 247 15.17 -3.27 18.23
C ARG A 247 15.61 -2.27 17.18
N PRO A 248 16.93 -2.04 17.04
CA PRO A 248 17.44 -1.14 16.00
C PRO A 248 17.06 -1.62 14.59
N ASP A 249 16.93 -2.94 14.37
CA ASP A 249 16.45 -3.48 13.09
C ASP A 249 14.98 -3.16 12.80
N LEU A 250 14.09 -3.16 13.79
CA LEU A 250 12.73 -2.66 13.56
C LEU A 250 12.73 -1.16 13.24
N GLN A 251 13.59 -0.38 13.90
CA GLN A 251 13.69 1.07 13.70
C GLN A 251 14.29 1.47 12.35
N PHE A 252 15.32 0.75 11.91
CA PHE A 252 16.06 1.06 10.70
C PHE A 252 15.71 0.17 9.51
N ALA A 253 15.05 -0.97 9.69
CA ALA A 253 14.68 -1.86 8.59
C ALA A 253 13.18 -2.16 8.52
N GLY A 254 12.39 -1.71 9.50
CA GLY A 254 10.95 -1.99 9.56
C GLY A 254 10.60 -3.47 9.83
N ARG A 255 11.62 -4.33 9.97
CA ARG A 255 11.47 -5.76 10.24
C ARG A 255 12.57 -6.27 11.16
N THR A 256 12.28 -7.40 11.78
CA THR A 256 13.28 -8.16 12.52
C THR A 256 14.18 -8.91 11.53
N ILE A 257 15.48 -8.64 11.61
CA ILE A 257 16.51 -9.30 10.79
C ILE A 257 16.93 -10.62 11.46
N MET A 258 16.91 -10.63 12.80
CA MET A 258 17.13 -11.79 13.66
C MET A 258 16.05 -11.87 14.75
N GLY A 259 16.02 -12.97 15.48
CA GLY A 259 15.14 -13.17 16.62
C GLY A 259 14.60 -14.59 16.62
N ARG A 260 14.73 -15.25 17.76
CA ARG A 260 14.17 -16.58 17.99
C ARG A 260 12.65 -16.52 18.08
N ASP A 261 12.00 -17.54 17.51
CA ASP A 261 10.55 -17.73 17.65
C ASP A 261 10.15 -17.85 19.13
N ALA A 262 9.03 -17.22 19.48
CA ALA A 262 8.43 -17.39 20.79
C ALA A 262 7.82 -18.80 20.93
N ALA A 263 7.71 -19.30 22.16
CA ALA A 263 7.11 -20.62 22.42
C ALA A 263 5.62 -20.70 22.03
N ARG A 264 4.96 -19.54 21.96
CA ARG A 264 3.64 -19.34 21.36
C ARG A 264 3.82 -18.34 20.23
N GLY A 265 3.37 -18.70 19.04
CA GLY A 265 3.21 -17.83 17.89
C GLY A 265 1.73 -17.80 17.50
N GLN A 266 1.42 -18.37 16.34
CA GLN A 266 0.07 -18.39 15.75
C GLN A 266 -0.51 -19.81 15.58
N GLU A 267 0.11 -20.82 16.21
CA GLU A 267 -0.15 -22.24 15.96
C GLU A 267 -1.59 -22.65 16.27
N LEU A 268 -2.26 -21.93 17.18
CA LEU A 268 -3.64 -22.18 17.57
C LEU A 268 -4.67 -21.37 16.77
N CYS A 269 -4.23 -20.45 15.90
CA CYS A 269 -5.08 -19.50 15.18
C CYS A 269 -6.07 -18.74 16.09
N ASP A 270 -5.77 -18.62 17.39
CA ASP A 270 -6.67 -18.10 18.43
C ASP A 270 -6.67 -16.56 18.51
N HIS A 271 -5.97 -15.91 17.58
CA HIS A 271 -5.94 -14.46 17.42
C HIS A 271 -6.95 -13.96 16.39
N TYR A 272 -7.23 -14.73 15.34
CA TYR A 272 -8.04 -14.28 14.21
C TYR A 272 -9.46 -13.99 14.66
N MET A 273 -9.92 -12.76 14.44
CA MET A 273 -11.24 -12.28 14.87
C MET A 273 -11.54 -12.45 16.38
N ALA A 274 -10.51 -12.71 17.20
CA ALA A 274 -10.65 -12.74 18.65
C ALA A 274 -10.93 -11.33 19.21
N PRO A 275 -11.45 -11.22 20.44
CA PRO A 275 -11.62 -9.92 21.09
C PRO A 275 -10.33 -9.08 21.02
N LEU A 276 -10.49 -7.80 20.66
CA LEU A 276 -9.39 -6.84 20.57
C LEU A 276 -8.84 -6.55 21.97
N ASN A 277 -7.51 -6.50 22.10
CA ASN A 277 -6.86 -5.95 23.29
C ASN A 277 -7.32 -4.49 23.48
N GLN A 278 -7.66 -4.08 24.70
CA GLN A 278 -8.27 -2.76 24.96
C GLN A 278 -7.38 -1.59 24.55
N VAL A 279 -6.05 -1.72 24.70
CA VAL A 279 -5.09 -0.68 24.28
C VAL A 279 -5.04 -0.58 22.76
N ALA A 280 -4.99 -1.73 22.06
CA ALA A 280 -5.03 -1.75 20.60
C ALA A 280 -6.37 -1.24 20.06
N LEU A 281 -7.49 -1.57 20.72
CA LEU A 281 -8.82 -1.08 20.36
C LEU A 281 -8.90 0.45 20.47
N ALA A 282 -8.44 1.03 21.59
CA ALA A 282 -8.42 2.48 21.79
C ALA A 282 -7.57 3.17 20.71
N CYS A 283 -6.40 2.60 20.39
CA CYS A 283 -5.55 3.08 19.31
C CYS A 283 -6.24 3.05 17.95
N MET A 284 -6.85 1.92 17.56
CA MET A 284 -7.58 1.78 16.31
C MET A 284 -8.82 2.68 16.26
N GLN A 285 -9.49 2.94 17.39
CA GLN A 285 -10.58 3.90 17.46
C GLN A 285 -10.11 5.31 17.13
N GLU A 286 -8.96 5.76 17.64
CA GLU A 286 -8.41 7.08 17.31
C GLU A 286 -7.98 7.16 15.83
N ILE A 287 -7.28 6.14 15.31
CA ILE A 287 -6.91 6.05 13.89
C ILE A 287 -8.14 6.21 12.98
N MET A 288 -9.18 5.41 13.26
CA MET A 288 -10.40 5.45 12.46
C MET A 288 -11.14 6.78 12.65
N HIS A 289 -11.13 7.38 13.85
CA HIS A 289 -11.81 8.65 14.11
C HIS A 289 -11.17 9.81 13.33
N GLU A 290 -9.83 9.89 13.31
CA GLU A 290 -9.12 10.91 12.53
C GLU A 290 -9.41 10.77 11.02
N GLY A 291 -9.32 9.56 10.47
CA GLY A 291 -9.67 9.34 9.06
C GLY A 291 -11.16 9.61 8.76
N PHE A 292 -12.06 9.29 9.69
CA PHE A 292 -13.49 9.57 9.55
C PHE A 292 -13.78 11.07 9.44
N LYS A 293 -13.08 11.92 10.21
CA LYS A 293 -13.17 13.38 10.08
C LYS A 293 -12.70 13.88 8.71
N MET A 294 -11.71 13.23 8.12
CA MET A 294 -11.21 13.50 6.76
C MET A 294 -12.06 12.84 5.66
N GLY A 295 -13.11 12.11 6.03
CA GLY A 295 -14.06 11.52 5.09
C GLY A 295 -13.68 10.12 4.59
N CYS A 296 -12.72 9.44 5.23
CA CYS A 296 -12.42 8.04 4.96
C CYS A 296 -13.57 7.16 5.50
N PRO A 297 -14.24 6.37 4.65
CA PRO A 297 -15.44 5.64 5.04
C PRO A 297 -15.08 4.27 5.64
N PHE A 298 -14.46 4.24 6.83
CA PHE A 298 -14.10 2.96 7.45
C PHE A 298 -15.31 2.09 7.78
N LYS A 299 -15.19 0.79 7.50
CA LYS A 299 -16.26 -0.19 7.67
C LYS A 299 -15.89 -1.28 8.68
N THR A 300 -14.65 -1.77 8.61
CA THR A 300 -14.23 -2.96 9.32
C THR A 300 -12.94 -2.69 10.09
N ARG A 301 -12.85 -3.27 11.30
CA ARG A 301 -11.60 -3.51 12.02
C ARG A 301 -11.64 -4.84 12.77
N HIS A 302 -10.55 -5.58 12.80
CA HIS A 302 -10.41 -6.82 13.59
C HIS A 302 -8.96 -7.18 13.84
N ARG A 303 -8.75 -8.22 14.65
CA ARG A 303 -7.45 -8.90 14.76
C ARG A 303 -7.24 -9.83 13.58
N GLU A 304 -6.01 -9.83 13.10
CA GLU A 304 -5.53 -10.77 12.10
C GLU A 304 -4.94 -12.04 12.74
N VAL A 305 -4.45 -12.96 11.91
CA VAL A 305 -3.99 -14.30 12.31
C VAL A 305 -2.76 -14.25 13.22
N ALA A 306 -1.78 -13.39 12.96
CA ALA A 306 -0.60 -13.30 13.80
C ALA A 306 -0.88 -12.53 15.12
N PRO A 307 -0.14 -12.82 16.20
CA PRO A 307 -0.20 -12.00 17.41
C PRO A 307 0.09 -10.53 17.09
N ASN A 308 -0.67 -9.62 17.69
CA ASN A 308 -0.54 -8.18 17.46
C ASN A 308 -0.70 -7.71 16.00
N GLN A 309 -1.27 -8.53 15.12
CA GLN A 309 -1.67 -8.15 13.76
C GLN A 309 -3.13 -7.70 13.74
N TYR A 310 -3.43 -6.67 12.95
CA TYR A 310 -4.75 -6.06 12.84
C TYR A 310 -5.05 -5.68 11.39
N GLU A 311 -6.33 -5.53 11.07
CA GLU A 311 -6.79 -5.03 9.77
C GLU A 311 -7.75 -3.85 9.96
N CYS A 312 -7.69 -2.87 9.04
CA CYS A 312 -8.71 -1.86 8.83
C CYS A 312 -9.09 -1.79 7.34
N ALA A 313 -10.39 -1.74 7.03
CA ALA A 313 -10.88 -1.65 5.65
C ALA A 313 -11.98 -0.58 5.50
N PRO A 314 -11.91 0.31 4.49
CA PRO A 314 -12.97 1.23 4.14
C PRO A 314 -14.02 0.60 3.21
N TYR A 315 -15.14 1.29 3.02
CA TYR A 315 -15.96 1.09 1.83
C TYR A 315 -15.14 1.36 0.58
N PHE A 316 -15.47 0.66 -0.51
CA PHE A 316 -14.85 0.90 -1.81
C PHE A 316 -15.21 2.27 -2.38
N GLY A 317 -14.40 2.75 -3.30
CA GLY A 317 -14.61 4.01 -4.01
C GLY A 317 -13.72 4.12 -5.24
N LEU A 318 -13.69 5.31 -5.86
CA LEU A 318 -12.86 5.59 -7.03
C LEU A 318 -11.38 5.31 -6.70
N ALA A 319 -10.67 4.63 -7.61
CA ALA A 319 -9.29 4.20 -7.38
C ALA A 319 -8.35 5.33 -6.92
N SER A 320 -8.37 6.49 -7.59
CA SER A 320 -7.52 7.64 -7.24
C SER A 320 -7.76 8.17 -5.83
N THR A 321 -9.04 8.31 -5.44
CA THR A 321 -9.43 8.80 -4.12
C THR A 321 -9.11 7.79 -3.02
N GLN A 322 -9.43 6.51 -3.22
CA GLN A 322 -9.17 5.45 -2.24
C GLN A 322 -7.68 5.23 -1.99
N ILE A 323 -6.83 5.44 -2.99
CA ILE A 323 -5.39 5.42 -2.80
C ILE A 323 -4.96 6.57 -1.90
N ASP A 324 -5.39 7.80 -2.15
CA ASP A 324 -5.05 8.94 -1.27
C ASP A 324 -5.54 8.71 0.17
N GLU A 325 -6.77 8.21 0.33
CA GLU A 325 -7.34 7.85 1.64
C GLU A 325 -6.51 6.77 2.35
N ASN A 326 -5.99 5.77 1.62
CA ASN A 326 -5.11 4.75 2.18
C ASN A 326 -3.74 5.33 2.61
N LEU A 327 -3.16 6.24 1.83
CA LEU A 327 -1.90 6.89 2.21
C LEU A 327 -2.07 7.71 3.49
N VAL A 328 -3.21 8.39 3.65
CA VAL A 328 -3.58 9.05 4.91
C VAL A 328 -3.73 8.03 6.04
N LEU A 329 -4.42 6.91 5.83
CA LEU A 329 -4.53 5.84 6.83
C LEU A 329 -3.15 5.32 7.25
N MET A 330 -2.25 5.06 6.31
CA MET A 330 -0.89 4.60 6.61
C MET A 330 -0.13 5.61 7.47
N GLN A 331 -0.27 6.90 7.18
CA GLN A 331 0.32 7.96 8.00
C GLN A 331 -0.28 8.01 9.42
N LEU A 332 -1.60 7.83 9.56
CA LEU A 332 -2.25 7.74 10.87
C LEU A 332 -1.77 6.52 11.67
N ILE A 333 -1.52 5.38 11.01
CA ILE A 333 -0.95 4.17 11.62
C ILE A 333 0.50 4.39 12.09
N ASP A 334 1.27 5.27 11.45
CA ASP A 334 2.64 5.60 11.89
C ASP A 334 2.65 6.52 13.14
N GLU A 335 1.70 7.45 13.21
CA GLU A 335 1.74 8.54 14.18
C GLU A 335 0.92 8.27 15.46
N ILE A 336 -0.31 7.76 15.32
CA ILE A 336 -1.25 7.63 16.44
C ILE A 336 -0.82 6.57 17.45
N PRO A 337 -0.33 5.37 17.07
CA PRO A 337 0.05 4.35 18.05
C PRO A 337 1.02 4.85 19.12
N GLN A 338 1.89 5.80 18.79
CA GLN A 338 2.86 6.37 19.71
C GLN A 338 2.22 7.03 20.93
N LYS A 339 1.01 7.59 20.79
CA LYS A 339 0.21 8.17 21.89
C LYS A 339 -0.38 7.10 22.82
N HIS A 340 -0.49 5.86 22.33
CA HIS A 340 -1.04 4.71 23.04
C HIS A 340 0.05 3.79 23.61
N GLY A 341 1.32 4.23 23.60
CA GLY A 341 2.45 3.38 24.02
C GLY A 341 2.75 2.23 23.04
N LEU A 342 2.28 2.35 21.81
CA LEU A 342 2.42 1.37 20.74
C LEU A 342 3.23 1.94 19.57
N VAL A 343 3.60 1.07 18.63
CA VAL A 343 4.17 1.43 17.32
C VAL A 343 3.42 0.64 16.24
N GLY A 344 2.99 1.33 15.19
CA GLY A 344 2.40 0.72 14.01
C GLY A 344 3.48 0.26 13.03
N ILE A 345 3.40 -0.99 12.56
CA ILE A 345 4.34 -1.53 11.57
C ILE A 345 3.58 -1.98 10.33
N LEU A 346 3.90 -1.36 9.20
CA LEU A 346 3.31 -1.60 7.89
C LEU A 346 4.14 -2.53 6.99
N HIS A 347 5.33 -2.97 7.42
CA HIS A 347 6.18 -3.87 6.63
C HIS A 347 5.47 -5.21 6.37
N GLU A 348 5.67 -5.81 5.19
CA GLU A 348 4.93 -7.02 4.75
C GLU A 348 5.26 -8.26 5.59
N LYS A 349 6.49 -8.35 6.09
CA LYS A 349 6.96 -9.45 6.94
C LYS A 349 7.83 -8.96 8.09
N PRO A 350 7.24 -8.31 9.11
CA PRO A 350 8.01 -7.69 10.19
C PRO A 350 8.61 -8.75 11.13
N PHE A 351 7.92 -9.88 11.30
CA PHE A 351 8.35 -11.02 12.12
C PHE A 351 8.41 -12.29 11.27
N ASN A 352 9.42 -13.12 11.48
CA ASN A 352 9.56 -14.38 10.77
C ASN A 352 8.64 -15.46 11.36
N HIS A 353 8.29 -16.47 10.56
CA HIS A 353 7.49 -17.64 10.95
C HIS A 353 6.07 -17.39 11.52
N VAL A 354 5.59 -16.14 11.49
CA VAL A 354 4.17 -15.76 11.68
C VAL A 354 3.60 -15.13 10.41
N ASN A 355 2.30 -14.92 10.30
CA ASN A 355 1.65 -14.30 9.15
C ASN A 355 2.27 -12.93 8.84
N GLY A 356 2.31 -12.60 7.54
CA GLY A 356 2.73 -11.29 7.06
C GLY A 356 1.53 -10.37 6.86
N SER A 357 1.80 -9.08 6.65
CA SER A 357 0.78 -8.06 6.40
C SER A 357 0.56 -7.82 4.91
N GLY A 358 -0.69 -7.89 4.47
CA GLY A 358 -1.16 -7.59 3.12
C GLY A 358 -1.87 -6.25 2.95
N LYS A 359 -2.15 -5.92 1.69
CA LYS A 359 -3.06 -4.84 1.29
C LYS A 359 -4.01 -5.29 0.19
N HIS A 360 -5.04 -6.08 0.50
CA HIS A 360 -5.87 -6.65 -0.55
C HIS A 360 -6.57 -5.55 -1.36
N ASN A 361 -6.34 -5.53 -2.68
CA ASN A 361 -6.89 -4.56 -3.60
C ASN A 361 -8.14 -5.12 -4.28
N ASN A 362 -9.31 -4.86 -3.68
CA ASN A 362 -10.61 -5.29 -4.18
C ASN A 362 -11.03 -4.42 -5.38
N PHE A 363 -10.72 -4.86 -6.60
CA PHE A 363 -10.92 -4.14 -7.85
C PHE A 363 -12.26 -4.47 -8.53
N SER A 364 -12.97 -3.44 -8.98
CA SER A 364 -14.15 -3.57 -9.84
C SER A 364 -14.23 -2.46 -10.88
N LEU A 365 -15.02 -2.69 -11.93
CA LEU A 365 -15.32 -1.67 -12.94
C LEU A 365 -16.77 -1.23 -12.79
N GLY A 366 -16.97 0.07 -12.58
CA GLY A 366 -18.30 0.66 -12.43
C GLY A 366 -18.56 1.76 -13.47
N THR A 367 -19.81 2.20 -13.53
CA THR A 367 -20.21 3.42 -14.25
C THR A 367 -20.60 4.50 -13.24
N PRO A 368 -20.48 5.81 -13.57
CA PRO A 368 -20.97 6.90 -12.71
C PRO A 368 -22.45 6.76 -12.32
N GLU A 369 -23.25 6.07 -13.14
CA GLU A 369 -24.67 5.78 -12.90
C GLU A 369 -24.91 4.63 -11.90
N GLY A 370 -23.86 4.04 -11.33
CA GLY A 370 -23.97 3.03 -10.28
C GLY A 370 -24.13 1.58 -10.76
N VAL A 371 -23.75 1.29 -12.01
CA VAL A 371 -23.76 -0.08 -12.56
C VAL A 371 -22.38 -0.71 -12.41
N ASN A 372 -22.31 -1.88 -11.79
CA ASN A 372 -21.07 -2.66 -11.69
C ASN A 372 -20.98 -3.64 -12.88
N LEU A 373 -19.97 -3.47 -13.72
CA LEU A 373 -19.76 -4.27 -14.93
C LEU A 373 -19.29 -5.69 -14.63
N MET A 374 -18.81 -5.93 -13.41
CA MET A 374 -18.47 -7.25 -12.90
C MET A 374 -19.63 -7.90 -12.14
N ASN A 375 -20.82 -7.31 -12.13
CA ASN A 375 -22.03 -7.94 -11.58
C ASN A 375 -22.97 -8.33 -12.72
N GLY A 376 -22.87 -9.57 -13.20
CA GLY A 376 -23.60 -10.07 -14.37
C GLY A 376 -25.11 -9.81 -14.35
N PRO A 377 -25.84 -10.16 -13.26
CA PRO A 377 -27.27 -9.87 -13.14
C PRO A 377 -27.61 -8.38 -13.20
N GLN A 378 -26.87 -7.53 -12.46
CA GLN A 378 -27.12 -6.08 -12.44
C GLN A 378 -26.84 -5.47 -13.82
N LEU A 379 -25.71 -5.82 -14.42
CA LEU A 379 -25.31 -5.34 -15.74
C LEU A 379 -26.34 -5.70 -16.79
N THR A 380 -26.75 -6.98 -16.86
CA THR A 380 -27.75 -7.45 -17.82
C THR A 380 -29.08 -6.69 -17.67
N ALA A 381 -29.55 -6.52 -16.43
CA ALA A 381 -30.80 -5.80 -16.17
C ALA A 381 -30.76 -4.32 -16.58
N LYS A 382 -29.57 -3.71 -16.59
CA LYS A 382 -29.38 -2.29 -16.94
C LYS A 382 -29.05 -2.07 -18.41
N SER A 383 -28.30 -2.97 -19.03
CA SER A 383 -27.91 -2.88 -20.44
C SER A 383 -28.93 -3.49 -21.39
N GLY A 384 -29.73 -4.46 -20.94
CA GLY A 384 -30.55 -5.30 -21.81
C GLY A 384 -29.74 -6.30 -22.66
N ASN A 385 -28.42 -6.38 -22.45
CA ASN A 385 -27.50 -7.23 -23.20
C ASN A 385 -26.68 -8.11 -22.23
N ALA A 386 -26.96 -9.42 -22.24
CA ALA A 386 -26.34 -10.39 -21.35
C ALA A 386 -24.89 -10.73 -21.74
N ASP A 387 -24.49 -10.51 -23.00
CA ASP A 387 -23.14 -10.85 -23.49
C ASP A 387 -22.08 -9.85 -23.02
N ILE A 388 -22.46 -8.67 -22.52
CA ILE A 388 -21.50 -7.68 -22.01
C ILE A 388 -20.70 -8.25 -20.84
N PHE A 389 -21.34 -8.97 -19.92
CA PHE A 389 -20.67 -9.54 -18.74
C PHE A 389 -19.53 -10.51 -19.12
N PRO A 390 -19.76 -11.60 -19.89
CA PRO A 390 -18.68 -12.51 -20.28
C PRO A 390 -17.62 -11.81 -21.13
N ILE A 391 -17.97 -10.81 -21.97
CA ILE A 391 -16.99 -10.02 -22.72
C ILE A 391 -16.06 -9.25 -21.78
N VAL A 392 -16.61 -8.58 -20.75
CA VAL A 392 -15.82 -7.86 -19.75
C VAL A 392 -14.93 -8.81 -18.95
N ILE A 393 -15.44 -9.96 -18.51
CA ILE A 393 -14.64 -10.94 -17.77
C ILE A 393 -13.54 -11.54 -18.66
N SER A 394 -13.82 -11.81 -19.94
CA SER A 394 -12.82 -12.29 -20.91
C SER A 394 -11.64 -11.33 -21.05
N ALA A 395 -11.91 -10.01 -21.07
CA ALA A 395 -10.87 -8.99 -21.11
C ALA A 395 -9.98 -9.00 -19.85
N VAL A 396 -10.56 -9.26 -18.67
CA VAL A 396 -9.80 -9.37 -17.41
C VAL A 396 -8.94 -10.64 -17.39
N VAL A 397 -9.49 -11.78 -17.84
CA VAL A 397 -8.75 -13.06 -17.95
C VAL A 397 -7.58 -12.91 -18.92
N ARG A 398 -7.79 -12.31 -20.09
CA ARG A 398 -6.73 -12.00 -21.05
C ARG A 398 -5.65 -11.11 -20.43
N ALA A 399 -6.05 -10.04 -19.74
CA ALA A 399 -5.12 -9.12 -19.11
C ALA A 399 -4.16 -9.84 -18.14
N MET A 400 -4.69 -10.74 -17.31
CA MET A 400 -3.87 -11.56 -16.39
C MET A 400 -2.94 -12.51 -17.15
N PHE A 401 -3.44 -13.21 -18.18
CA PHE A 401 -2.63 -14.18 -18.92
C PHE A 401 -1.50 -13.52 -19.70
N VAL A 402 -1.83 -12.49 -20.49
CA VAL A 402 -0.87 -11.81 -21.37
C VAL A 402 0.12 -11.00 -20.55
N HIS A 403 -0.32 -10.32 -19.49
CA HIS A 403 0.49 -9.35 -18.74
C HIS A 403 0.79 -9.78 -17.30
N GLY A 404 0.75 -11.08 -17.00
CA GLY A 404 1.07 -11.59 -15.65
C GLY A 404 2.44 -11.14 -15.14
N ASP A 405 3.40 -10.90 -16.04
CA ASP A 405 4.68 -10.28 -15.74
C ASP A 405 4.55 -8.88 -15.11
N LEU A 406 3.68 -8.03 -15.64
CA LEU A 406 3.37 -6.71 -15.08
C LEU A 406 2.59 -6.80 -13.76
N PHE A 407 1.68 -7.76 -13.60
CA PHE A 407 0.97 -7.98 -12.33
C PHE A 407 1.95 -8.35 -11.22
N ARG A 408 2.91 -9.25 -11.51
CA ARG A 408 3.97 -9.65 -10.56
C ARG A 408 4.97 -8.52 -10.31
N MET A 409 5.27 -7.70 -11.31
CA MET A 409 6.11 -6.51 -11.18
C MET A 409 5.47 -5.46 -10.26
N ALA A 410 4.17 -5.19 -10.41
CA ALA A 410 3.48 -4.15 -9.65
C ALA A 410 3.45 -4.40 -8.12
N ILE A 411 3.65 -5.66 -7.70
CA ILE A 411 3.72 -6.07 -6.30
C ILE A 411 5.15 -6.40 -5.84
N ALA A 412 6.16 -6.11 -6.68
CA ALA A 412 7.56 -6.34 -6.33
C ALA A 412 8.06 -5.30 -5.33
N SER A 413 8.47 -5.78 -4.16
CA SER A 413 9.21 -5.01 -3.16
C SER A 413 10.13 -5.96 -2.38
N PRO A 414 11.17 -5.44 -1.72
CA PRO A 414 12.01 -6.25 -0.85
C PRO A 414 11.17 -6.95 0.23
N GLY A 415 10.27 -6.24 0.91
CA GLY A 415 9.45 -6.84 1.97
C GLY A 415 8.55 -7.97 1.47
N ASN A 416 7.95 -7.82 0.29
CA ASN A 416 6.98 -8.79 -0.23
C ASN A 416 7.63 -10.11 -0.68
N ASP A 417 8.92 -10.12 -1.03
CA ASP A 417 9.67 -11.36 -1.33
C ASP A 417 9.72 -12.33 -0.13
N PHE A 418 9.57 -11.83 1.10
CA PHE A 418 9.44 -12.66 2.31
C PHE A 418 7.99 -13.07 2.66
N ARG A 419 7.00 -12.45 2.01
CA ARG A 419 5.58 -12.68 2.28
C ARG A 419 4.98 -13.69 1.30
N LEU A 420 5.21 -13.53 0.00
CA LEU A 420 4.55 -14.34 -1.04
C LEU A 420 4.83 -15.85 -0.91
N GLY A 421 3.79 -16.66 -1.17
CA GLY A 421 3.89 -18.13 -1.21
C GLY A 421 3.85 -18.84 0.15
N ALA A 422 3.58 -18.13 1.25
CA ALA A 422 3.46 -18.71 2.59
C ALA A 422 2.35 -18.01 3.40
N CYS A 423 1.85 -18.68 4.45
CA CYS A 423 1.02 -18.07 5.51
C CYS A 423 -0.09 -17.14 4.96
N GLU A 424 -1.01 -17.68 4.14
CA GLU A 424 -2.15 -16.96 3.53
C GLU A 424 -1.82 -15.92 2.45
N ALA A 425 -0.55 -15.67 2.15
CA ALA A 425 -0.14 -14.89 0.98
C ALA A 425 -0.12 -15.78 -0.27
N PRO A 426 -0.59 -15.30 -1.44
CA PRO A 426 -0.59 -16.10 -2.67
C PRO A 426 0.84 -16.37 -3.18
N PRO A 427 1.07 -17.46 -3.93
CA PRO A 427 2.34 -17.71 -4.58
C PRO A 427 2.64 -16.68 -5.69
N SER A 428 3.90 -16.60 -6.12
CA SER A 428 4.43 -15.80 -7.23
C SER A 428 3.96 -16.26 -8.63
N ILE A 429 2.91 -17.07 -8.70
CA ILE A 429 2.33 -17.63 -9.93
C ILE A 429 1.06 -16.85 -10.27
N MET A 430 1.14 -15.97 -11.26
CA MET A 430 0.01 -15.12 -11.62
C MET A 430 -1.07 -15.94 -12.31
N SER A 431 -2.21 -16.05 -11.64
CA SER A 431 -3.37 -16.86 -12.03
C SER A 431 -4.65 -16.23 -11.47
N THR A 432 -5.80 -16.63 -11.99
CA THR A 432 -7.09 -16.15 -11.48
C THR A 432 -7.99 -17.32 -11.08
N TYR A 433 -8.72 -17.13 -9.99
CA TYR A 433 -9.76 -18.05 -9.55
C TYR A 433 -11.11 -17.45 -9.92
N LEU A 434 -11.96 -18.20 -10.61
CA LEU A 434 -13.29 -17.72 -10.99
C LEU A 434 -14.42 -18.41 -10.23
N GLY A 435 -14.15 -19.59 -9.67
CA GLY A 435 -15.18 -20.52 -9.22
C GLY A 435 -15.68 -21.37 -10.38
N GLN A 436 -16.20 -22.56 -10.09
CA GLN A 436 -16.61 -23.55 -11.09
C GLN A 436 -17.76 -23.03 -11.94
N GLN A 437 -18.79 -22.41 -11.34
CA GLN A 437 -19.95 -21.88 -12.06
C GLN A 437 -19.61 -20.78 -13.05
N LEU A 438 -18.72 -19.84 -12.67
CA LEU A 438 -18.30 -18.81 -13.62
C LEU A 438 -17.40 -19.40 -14.70
N THR A 439 -16.51 -20.34 -14.35
CA THR A 439 -15.70 -21.06 -15.33
C THR A 439 -16.56 -21.83 -16.34
N ASP A 440 -17.57 -22.57 -15.89
CA ASP A 440 -18.48 -23.32 -16.76
C ASP A 440 -19.31 -22.37 -17.63
N TYR A 441 -19.81 -21.27 -17.05
CA TYR A 441 -20.50 -20.23 -17.81
C TYR A 441 -19.63 -19.64 -18.93
N LEU A 442 -18.36 -19.32 -18.64
CA LEU A 442 -17.43 -18.82 -19.65
C LEU A 442 -17.03 -19.91 -20.65
N ASP A 443 -17.02 -21.18 -20.25
CA ASP A 443 -16.73 -22.32 -21.13
C ASP A 443 -17.87 -22.54 -22.14
N GLU A 444 -19.12 -22.44 -21.68
CA GLU A 444 -20.27 -22.42 -22.58
C GLU A 444 -20.24 -21.20 -23.52
N PHE A 445 -19.91 -20.03 -22.98
CA PHE A 445 -19.77 -18.80 -23.77
C PHE A 445 -18.71 -18.98 -24.86
N ARG A 446 -17.48 -19.40 -24.54
CA ARG A 446 -16.45 -19.57 -25.60
C ARG A 446 -16.79 -20.66 -26.63
N LYS A 447 -17.69 -21.60 -26.30
CA LYS A 447 -18.22 -22.64 -27.20
C LYS A 447 -19.40 -22.20 -28.07
N GLY A 448 -19.80 -20.93 -28.00
CA GLY A 448 -20.83 -20.36 -28.89
C GLY A 448 -22.17 -20.09 -28.22
N LYS A 449 -22.34 -20.35 -26.92
CA LYS A 449 -23.57 -19.96 -26.20
C LYS A 449 -23.59 -18.44 -26.03
N ARG A 450 -24.69 -17.78 -26.42
CA ARG A 450 -24.85 -16.32 -26.42
C ARG A 450 -26.15 -15.93 -25.71
N ASN A 451 -26.23 -14.69 -25.24
CA ASN A 451 -27.38 -14.10 -24.57
C ASN A 451 -27.85 -14.86 -23.31
N VAL A 452 -26.89 -15.42 -22.57
CA VAL A 452 -27.18 -16.15 -21.32
C VAL A 452 -26.79 -15.29 -20.12
N VAL A 453 -27.74 -15.08 -19.22
CA VAL A 453 -27.50 -14.34 -17.98
C VAL A 453 -26.75 -15.22 -16.98
N TYR A 454 -25.54 -14.82 -16.60
CA TYR A 454 -24.84 -15.48 -15.50
C TYR A 454 -25.61 -15.30 -14.19
N THR A 455 -26.10 -16.41 -13.64
CA THR A 455 -26.85 -16.42 -12.38
C THR A 455 -26.20 -17.43 -11.43
N PRO A 456 -25.38 -16.98 -10.45
CA PRO A 456 -24.77 -17.89 -9.51
C PRO A 456 -25.82 -18.52 -8.60
N ASN A 457 -25.77 -19.84 -8.46
CA ASN A 457 -26.63 -20.62 -7.60
C ASN A 457 -26.35 -20.34 -6.12
N LYS A 458 -27.38 -20.53 -5.31
CA LYS A 458 -27.29 -20.50 -3.84
C LYS A 458 -27.80 -21.82 -3.29
N VAL A 459 -27.15 -22.30 -2.24
CA VAL A 459 -27.61 -23.46 -1.48
C VAL A 459 -28.21 -23.00 -0.16
N THR A 460 -29.21 -23.73 0.32
CA THR A 460 -29.78 -23.49 1.65
C THR A 460 -29.01 -24.36 2.64
N VAL A 461 -28.44 -23.73 3.66
CA VAL A 461 -27.84 -24.41 4.80
C VAL A 461 -28.85 -24.32 5.94
N ASP A 462 -29.40 -25.47 6.29
CA ASP A 462 -30.23 -25.65 7.47
C ASP A 462 -29.41 -26.43 8.50
N LEU A 463 -29.23 -25.84 9.68
CA LEU A 463 -28.47 -26.44 10.77
C LEU A 463 -29.34 -27.42 11.60
N GLY A 464 -30.64 -27.48 11.35
CA GLY A 464 -31.58 -28.36 12.07
C GLY A 464 -31.78 -27.97 13.53
N ILE A 465 -31.53 -26.70 13.89
CA ILE A 465 -31.67 -26.18 15.24
C ILE A 465 -32.96 -25.37 15.33
N ASP A 466 -33.88 -25.78 16.20
CA ASP A 466 -35.12 -25.05 16.44
C ASP A 466 -34.85 -23.58 16.80
N GLY A 467 -35.51 -22.66 16.10
CA GLY A 467 -35.33 -21.21 16.28
C GLY A 467 -34.16 -20.59 15.50
N VAL A 468 -33.31 -21.37 14.83
CA VAL A 468 -32.26 -20.86 13.92
C VAL A 468 -32.75 -20.94 12.48
N ALA A 469 -32.89 -19.79 11.82
CA ALA A 469 -33.37 -19.74 10.45
C ALA A 469 -32.35 -20.35 9.47
N PRO A 470 -32.78 -21.17 8.49
CA PRO A 470 -31.92 -21.61 7.40
C PRO A 470 -31.37 -20.41 6.61
N VAL A 471 -30.11 -20.48 6.21
CA VAL A 471 -29.42 -19.41 5.48
C VAL A 471 -29.17 -19.79 4.03
N LYS A 472 -29.30 -18.82 3.12
CA LYS A 472 -28.95 -19.00 1.71
C LYS A 472 -27.55 -18.46 1.45
N ILE A 473 -26.61 -19.37 1.20
CA ILE A 473 -25.22 -19.05 0.91
C ILE A 473 -24.91 -19.29 -0.58
N PRO A 474 -23.85 -18.68 -1.14
CA PRO A 474 -23.34 -19.06 -2.45
C PRO A 474 -23.11 -20.57 -2.54
N ALA A 475 -23.41 -21.19 -3.68
CA ALA A 475 -23.24 -22.63 -3.87
C ALA A 475 -21.76 -23.09 -3.94
N GLU A 476 -20.83 -22.14 -4.12
CA GLU A 476 -19.39 -22.40 -4.13
C GLU A 476 -18.68 -21.60 -3.06
N ASP A 477 -17.63 -22.21 -2.51
CA ASP A 477 -16.76 -21.57 -1.55
C ASP A 477 -15.78 -20.60 -2.23
N ARG A 478 -15.21 -19.69 -1.45
CA ARG A 478 -14.21 -18.72 -1.88
C ARG A 478 -12.82 -19.34 -1.82
N ASN A 479 -11.97 -19.00 -2.78
CA ASN A 479 -10.56 -19.36 -2.76
C ASN A 479 -9.70 -18.23 -2.22
N ARG A 480 -8.93 -18.49 -1.16
CA ARG A 480 -8.01 -17.52 -0.53
C ARG A 480 -6.55 -17.67 -0.97
N THR A 481 -6.25 -18.66 -1.79
CA THR A 481 -4.87 -19.04 -2.20
C THR A 481 -4.47 -18.46 -3.57
N SER A 482 -5.44 -18.07 -4.38
CA SER A 482 -5.23 -17.41 -5.67
C SER A 482 -4.75 -15.96 -5.47
N PRO A 483 -3.87 -15.43 -6.35
CA PRO A 483 -3.47 -14.03 -6.27
C PRO A 483 -4.58 -13.07 -6.70
N PHE A 484 -5.47 -13.47 -7.62
CA PHE A 484 -6.55 -12.61 -8.15
C PHE A 484 -7.90 -13.35 -8.27
N PRO A 485 -8.51 -13.80 -7.15
CA PRO A 485 -9.83 -14.43 -7.16
C PRO A 485 -10.97 -13.45 -7.49
N TYR A 486 -11.97 -13.97 -8.19
CA TYR A 486 -13.27 -13.34 -8.39
C TYR A 486 -14.18 -13.58 -7.18
N GLY A 487 -14.57 -12.50 -6.50
CA GLY A 487 -15.44 -12.49 -5.33
C GLY A 487 -16.93 -12.35 -5.64
N GLY A 488 -17.37 -12.65 -6.88
CA GLY A 488 -18.77 -12.62 -7.30
C GLY A 488 -19.26 -11.30 -7.91
N HIS A 489 -18.61 -10.17 -7.61
CA HIS A 489 -18.91 -8.86 -8.19
C HIS A 489 -17.68 -7.95 -8.29
N ARG A 490 -16.49 -8.49 -8.04
CA ARG A 490 -15.20 -7.80 -8.02
C ARG A 490 -14.09 -8.86 -8.04
N PHE A 491 -12.88 -8.47 -8.42
CA PHE A 491 -11.69 -9.26 -8.19
C PHE A 491 -10.93 -8.74 -6.97
N GLU A 492 -10.23 -9.62 -6.27
CA GLU A 492 -9.44 -9.25 -5.10
C GLU A 492 -7.97 -9.54 -5.38
N PHE A 493 -7.14 -8.52 -5.54
CA PHE A 493 -5.71 -8.73 -5.76
C PHE A 493 -4.98 -8.82 -4.42
N ARG A 494 -4.69 -10.05 -4.00
CA ARG A 494 -4.18 -10.42 -2.66
C ARG A 494 -2.67 -10.26 -2.50
N ALA A 495 -1.96 -10.23 -3.63
CA ALA A 495 -0.49 -10.23 -3.67
C ALA A 495 0.15 -8.90 -3.24
N ALA A 496 -0.62 -7.82 -3.13
CA ALA A 496 -0.11 -6.50 -2.75
C ALA A 496 0.40 -6.48 -1.30
N GLY A 497 1.59 -5.89 -1.08
CA GLY A 497 2.18 -5.72 0.24
C GLY A 497 1.57 -4.56 1.04
N SER A 498 1.52 -4.71 2.37
CA SER A 498 0.94 -3.72 3.28
C SER A 498 1.57 -2.33 3.22
N SER A 499 2.85 -2.22 2.91
CA SER A 499 3.54 -0.92 2.81
C SER A 499 3.42 -0.30 1.42
N GLN A 500 2.99 -1.04 0.40
CA GLN A 500 3.04 -0.56 -0.97
C GLN A 500 1.96 0.49 -1.27
N ASN A 501 2.31 1.51 -2.04
CA ASN A 501 1.33 2.33 -2.74
C ASN A 501 0.75 1.52 -3.92
N VAL A 502 -0.57 1.34 -3.96
CA VAL A 502 -1.25 0.52 -4.97
C VAL A 502 -1.55 1.27 -6.28
N SER A 503 -1.01 2.46 -6.47
CA SER A 503 -1.10 3.22 -7.73
C SER A 503 -0.53 2.44 -8.93
N MET A 504 0.65 1.83 -8.81
CA MET A 504 1.23 1.04 -9.91
C MET A 504 0.41 -0.22 -10.21
N ILE A 505 -0.12 -0.88 -9.18
CA ILE A 505 -1.04 -2.03 -9.30
C ILE A 505 -2.26 -1.63 -10.14
N ASN A 506 -2.91 -0.53 -9.78
CA ASN A 506 -4.10 -0.08 -10.48
C ASN A 506 -3.77 0.52 -11.85
N THR A 507 -2.57 1.07 -12.05
CA THR A 507 -2.07 1.48 -13.37
C THR A 507 -1.97 0.29 -14.31
N VAL A 508 -1.39 -0.83 -13.84
CA VAL A 508 -1.30 -2.09 -14.61
C VAL A 508 -2.70 -2.65 -14.89
N LEU A 509 -3.56 -2.79 -13.86
CA LEU A 509 -4.93 -3.29 -14.02
C LEU A 509 -5.71 -2.48 -15.06
N CYS A 510 -5.73 -1.15 -14.93
CA CYS A 510 -6.48 -0.29 -15.84
C CYS A 510 -5.92 -0.37 -17.27
N THR A 511 -4.60 -0.30 -17.45
CA THR A 511 -3.97 -0.27 -18.77
C THR A 511 -4.16 -1.58 -19.53
N THR A 512 -3.96 -2.72 -18.86
CA THR A 512 -4.04 -4.06 -19.48
C THR A 512 -5.48 -4.45 -19.84
N ILE A 513 -6.45 -4.07 -18.99
CA ILE A 513 -7.88 -4.24 -19.31
C ILE A 513 -8.29 -3.30 -20.45
N ALA A 514 -7.83 -2.05 -20.44
CA ALA A 514 -8.11 -1.10 -21.51
C ALA A 514 -7.56 -1.57 -22.87
N GLU A 515 -6.39 -2.23 -22.90
CA GLU A 515 -5.83 -2.81 -24.13
C GLU A 515 -6.77 -3.90 -24.67
N SER A 516 -7.28 -4.75 -23.77
CA SER A 516 -8.22 -5.80 -24.14
C SER A 516 -9.55 -5.23 -24.66
N PHE A 517 -10.07 -4.15 -24.05
CA PHE A 517 -11.25 -3.45 -24.56
C PHE A 517 -11.00 -2.80 -25.93
N GLN A 518 -9.85 -2.16 -26.12
CA GLN A 518 -9.47 -1.60 -27.40
C GLN A 518 -9.42 -2.69 -28.47
N MET A 519 -8.78 -3.82 -28.20
CA MET A 519 -8.66 -4.93 -29.15
C MET A 519 -10.04 -5.47 -29.58
N ILE A 520 -10.98 -5.59 -28.65
CA ILE A 520 -12.35 -6.01 -28.98
C ILE A 520 -13.03 -4.95 -29.85
N ALA A 521 -12.98 -3.68 -29.43
CA ALA A 521 -13.63 -2.59 -30.16
C ALA A 521 -13.05 -2.38 -31.57
N ASP A 522 -11.74 -2.54 -31.76
CA ASP A 522 -11.06 -2.45 -33.05
C ASP A 522 -11.51 -3.59 -33.97
N GLN A 523 -11.58 -4.83 -33.47
CA GLN A 523 -12.07 -5.96 -34.26
C GLN A 523 -13.57 -5.86 -34.59
N MET A 524 -14.36 -5.20 -33.73
CA MET A 524 -15.75 -4.85 -34.07
C MET A 524 -15.83 -3.83 -35.20
N ASP A 525 -14.88 -2.89 -35.29
CA ASP A 525 -14.80 -1.96 -36.43
C ASP A 525 -14.46 -2.68 -37.74
N GLU A 526 -13.77 -3.82 -37.66
CA GLU A 526 -13.52 -4.73 -38.78
C GLU A 526 -14.71 -5.67 -39.09
N GLY A 527 -15.82 -5.55 -38.36
CA GLY A 527 -17.06 -6.30 -38.58
C GLY A 527 -17.15 -7.63 -37.82
N LYS A 528 -16.21 -7.95 -36.94
CA LYS A 528 -16.33 -9.15 -36.09
C LYS A 528 -17.32 -8.94 -34.94
N ALA A 529 -18.03 -9.98 -34.55
CA ALA A 529 -18.88 -9.92 -33.38
C ALA A 529 -18.02 -9.92 -32.10
N ALA A 530 -18.32 -9.01 -31.16
CA ALA A 530 -17.56 -8.87 -29.92
C ALA A 530 -17.48 -10.17 -29.10
N ALA A 531 -18.58 -10.94 -29.10
CA ALA A 531 -18.65 -12.21 -28.37
C ALA A 531 -17.72 -13.27 -28.96
N ASP A 532 -17.50 -13.26 -30.28
CA ASP A 532 -16.58 -14.19 -30.93
C ASP A 532 -15.13 -13.79 -30.65
N VAL A 533 -14.81 -12.49 -30.70
CA VAL A 533 -13.49 -11.98 -30.29
C VAL A 533 -13.21 -12.33 -28.83
N ALA A 534 -14.18 -12.15 -27.92
CA ALA A 534 -14.03 -12.51 -26.52
C ALA A 534 -13.88 -14.04 -26.31
N ALA A 535 -14.58 -14.86 -27.10
CA ALA A 535 -14.42 -16.30 -27.10
C ALA A 535 -13.01 -16.73 -27.55
N GLU A 536 -12.48 -16.11 -28.61
CA GLU A 536 -11.09 -16.31 -29.06
C GLU A 536 -10.10 -15.93 -27.96
N MET A 537 -10.29 -14.78 -27.31
CA MET A 537 -9.46 -14.37 -26.16
C MET A 537 -9.48 -15.40 -25.03
N LEU A 538 -10.65 -15.93 -24.68
CA LEU A 538 -10.77 -16.99 -23.66
C LEU A 538 -10.05 -18.26 -24.09
N ASN A 539 -10.13 -18.67 -25.35
CA ASN A 539 -9.42 -19.85 -25.84
C ASN A 539 -7.89 -19.70 -25.71
N GLU A 540 -7.36 -18.51 -25.98
CA GLU A 540 -5.93 -18.22 -25.85
C GLU A 540 -5.46 -18.08 -24.40
N SER A 541 -6.33 -17.59 -23.51
CA SER A 541 -5.98 -17.26 -22.12
C SER A 541 -6.51 -18.23 -21.07
N TRP A 542 -7.18 -19.31 -21.48
CA TRP A 542 -7.90 -20.23 -20.59
C TRP A 542 -7.03 -20.81 -19.46
N ASP A 543 -5.76 -21.08 -19.78
CA ASP A 543 -4.81 -21.72 -18.87
C ASP A 543 -4.55 -20.93 -17.58
N VAL A 544 -4.79 -19.61 -17.58
CA VAL A 544 -4.64 -18.75 -16.39
C VAL A 544 -5.71 -18.98 -15.33
N ILE A 545 -6.82 -19.61 -15.70
CA ILE A 545 -7.93 -19.93 -14.79
C ILE A 545 -7.54 -21.17 -13.99
N PHE A 546 -7.39 -20.99 -12.68
CA PHE A 546 -7.08 -22.06 -11.75
C PHE A 546 -8.03 -22.04 -10.55
N ASN A 547 -8.93 -23.03 -10.52
CA ASN A 547 -9.91 -23.20 -9.46
C ASN A 547 -9.42 -24.11 -8.30
N GLY A 548 -8.13 -24.47 -8.29
CA GLY A 548 -7.55 -25.39 -7.32
C GLY A 548 -6.86 -24.72 -6.13
N ASN A 549 -6.13 -25.53 -5.35
CA ASN A 549 -5.34 -25.05 -4.21
C ASN A 549 -3.98 -24.51 -4.67
N GLY A 550 -3.80 -23.19 -4.57
CA GLY A 550 -2.55 -22.50 -4.93
C GLY A 550 -1.35 -22.84 -4.05
N TYR A 551 -1.56 -23.47 -2.88
CA TYR A 551 -0.48 -23.93 -1.99
C TYR A 551 -0.08 -25.39 -2.21
N SER A 552 -0.75 -26.10 -3.12
CA SER A 552 -0.38 -27.47 -3.44
C SER A 552 1.02 -27.54 -4.05
N LYS A 553 1.78 -28.60 -3.77
CA LYS A 553 3.13 -28.80 -4.32
C LYS A 553 3.09 -29.06 -5.83
N GLU A 554 1.94 -29.50 -6.31
CA GLU A 554 1.64 -29.81 -7.70
C GLU A 554 1.38 -28.54 -8.52
N TRP A 555 0.87 -27.47 -7.89
CA TRP A 555 0.50 -26.24 -8.60
C TRP A 555 1.67 -25.60 -9.37
N PRO A 556 2.87 -25.43 -8.78
CA PRO A 556 4.01 -24.89 -9.53
C PRO A 556 4.39 -25.69 -10.78
N ILE A 557 4.28 -27.04 -10.71
CA ILE A 557 4.58 -27.94 -11.83
C ILE A 557 3.53 -27.78 -12.94
N GLU A 558 2.26 -27.74 -12.55
CA GLU A 558 1.15 -27.56 -13.49
C GLU A 558 1.17 -26.16 -14.12
N ALA A 559 1.49 -25.12 -13.35
CA ALA A 559 1.60 -23.75 -13.84
C ALA A 559 2.70 -23.61 -14.91
N GLU A 560 3.83 -24.30 -14.74
CA GLU A 560 4.90 -24.36 -15.75
C GLU A 560 4.44 -25.07 -17.03
N ARG A 561 3.72 -26.20 -16.90
CA ARG A 561 3.11 -26.90 -18.05
C ARG A 561 2.14 -26.00 -18.83
N ARG A 562 1.39 -25.17 -18.11
CA ARG A 562 0.45 -24.15 -18.62
C ARG A 562 1.12 -22.86 -19.09
N ARG A 563 2.46 -22.75 -18.97
CA ARG A 563 3.26 -21.57 -19.35
C ARG A 563 2.80 -20.29 -18.66
N LEU A 564 2.33 -20.40 -17.41
CA LEU A 564 1.91 -19.24 -16.63
C LEU A 564 3.11 -18.45 -16.15
N CYS A 565 2.91 -17.14 -15.97
CA CYS A 565 3.96 -16.27 -15.44
C CYS A 565 4.27 -16.64 -13.99
N ARG A 566 5.49 -17.11 -13.76
CA ARG A 566 6.07 -17.34 -12.43
C ARG A 566 7.40 -16.62 -12.33
N ILE A 567 7.48 -15.63 -11.43
CA ILE A 567 8.71 -14.88 -11.17
C ILE A 567 8.90 -14.81 -9.66
N ASP A 568 9.79 -15.66 -9.14
CA ASP A 568 10.01 -15.78 -7.69
C ASP A 568 10.87 -14.64 -7.15
N SER A 569 11.75 -14.07 -7.98
CA SER A 569 12.64 -12.96 -7.60
C SER A 569 11.95 -11.61 -7.77
N GLY A 570 11.87 -10.80 -6.71
CA GLY A 570 11.41 -9.42 -6.80
C GLY A 570 12.26 -8.58 -7.76
N VAL A 571 13.58 -8.79 -7.78
CA VAL A 571 14.50 -8.09 -8.69
C VAL A 571 14.21 -8.44 -10.16
N GLU A 572 13.97 -9.72 -10.48
CA GLU A 572 13.59 -10.13 -11.84
C GLU A 572 12.19 -9.63 -12.21
N ALA A 573 11.28 -9.52 -11.24
CA ALA A 573 9.95 -8.95 -11.47
C ALA A 573 10.05 -7.45 -11.82
N CYS A 574 10.88 -6.67 -11.12
CA CYS A 574 11.14 -5.26 -11.44
C CYS A 574 11.60 -5.07 -12.89
N LYS A 575 12.44 -5.97 -13.40
CA LYS A 575 12.94 -5.95 -14.79
C LYS A 575 11.85 -6.05 -15.84
N LYS A 576 10.73 -6.68 -15.53
CA LYS A 576 9.62 -6.83 -16.48
C LYS A 576 9.01 -5.50 -16.90
N LEU A 577 9.15 -4.44 -16.12
CA LEU A 577 8.69 -3.12 -16.53
C LEU A 577 9.36 -2.62 -17.82
N THR A 578 10.60 -3.04 -18.09
CA THR A 578 11.39 -2.55 -19.23
C THR A 578 11.44 -3.52 -20.42
N ASP A 579 10.80 -4.69 -20.30
CA ASP A 579 10.61 -5.60 -21.43
C ASP A 579 9.89 -4.87 -22.58
N LYS A 580 10.32 -5.10 -23.83
CA LYS A 580 9.83 -4.37 -25.00
C LYS A 580 8.30 -4.34 -25.09
N LYS A 581 7.67 -5.51 -24.89
CA LYS A 581 6.20 -5.68 -24.89
C LYS A 581 5.51 -4.72 -23.91
N ASN A 582 6.09 -4.53 -22.72
CA ASN A 582 5.47 -3.75 -21.65
C ASN A 582 5.68 -2.24 -21.86
N LYS A 583 6.86 -1.83 -22.35
CA LYS A 583 7.08 -0.44 -22.80
C LYS A 583 6.18 -0.06 -23.97
N ASP A 584 6.02 -0.97 -24.94
CA ASP A 584 5.13 -0.77 -26.08
C ASP A 584 3.68 -0.62 -25.63
N LEU A 585 3.20 -1.45 -24.69
CA LEU A 585 1.86 -1.34 -24.10
C LEU A 585 1.63 0.06 -23.51
N PHE A 586 2.47 0.49 -22.58
CA PHE A 586 2.28 1.79 -21.91
C PHE A 586 2.38 2.97 -22.88
N SER A 587 3.26 2.87 -23.88
CA SER A 587 3.43 3.91 -24.91
C SER A 587 2.21 3.98 -25.83
N LYS A 588 1.75 2.84 -26.35
CA LYS A 588 0.55 2.75 -27.20
C LYS A 588 -0.69 3.29 -26.49
N MET A 589 -0.79 3.02 -25.20
CA MET A 589 -1.91 3.48 -24.37
C MET A 589 -1.72 4.91 -23.84
N ASN A 590 -0.60 5.58 -24.15
CA ASN A 590 -0.27 6.93 -23.67
C ASN A 590 -0.33 7.06 -22.13
N VAL A 591 0.12 6.02 -21.42
CA VAL A 591 0.16 5.96 -19.96
C VAL A 591 1.54 6.32 -19.42
N MET A 592 2.59 5.69 -19.95
CA MET A 592 3.99 6.00 -19.64
C MET A 592 4.83 5.93 -20.91
N LYS A 593 5.86 6.77 -20.99
CA LYS A 593 6.90 6.72 -22.03
C LYS A 593 7.92 5.61 -21.73
N PRO A 594 8.67 5.14 -22.73
CA PRO A 594 9.72 4.13 -22.52
C PRO A 594 10.74 4.54 -21.44
N ASP A 595 11.22 5.78 -21.47
CA ASP A 595 12.20 6.28 -20.50
C ASP A 595 11.63 6.36 -19.08
N GLU A 596 10.33 6.64 -18.92
CA GLU A 596 9.65 6.60 -17.62
C GLU A 596 9.62 5.16 -17.04
N CYS A 597 9.51 4.15 -17.90
CA CYS A 597 9.57 2.75 -17.50
C CYS A 597 10.99 2.35 -17.05
N GLU A 598 12.02 2.75 -17.82
CA GLU A 598 13.44 2.51 -17.48
C GLU A 598 13.82 3.15 -16.14
N ALA A 599 13.39 4.40 -15.95
CA ALA A 599 13.63 5.14 -14.73
C ALA A 599 12.99 4.47 -13.51
N ARG A 600 11.73 4.07 -13.62
CA ARG A 600 11.02 3.36 -12.54
C ARG A 600 11.69 2.04 -12.18
N ALA A 601 12.09 1.24 -13.17
CA ALA A 601 12.83 0.00 -12.91
C ALA A 601 14.14 0.28 -12.17
N THR A 602 14.89 1.30 -12.60
CA THR A 602 16.11 1.75 -11.92
C THR A 602 15.86 2.14 -10.45
N ILE A 603 14.77 2.87 -10.19
CA ILE A 603 14.36 3.25 -8.82
C ILE A 603 14.01 2.01 -8.00
N MET A 604 13.28 1.04 -8.56
CA MET A 604 12.95 -0.21 -7.88
C MET A 604 14.21 -1.01 -7.52
N TYR A 605 15.20 -1.07 -8.40
CA TYR A 605 16.48 -1.72 -8.12
C TYR A 605 17.27 -1.02 -7.01
N ASN A 606 17.37 0.31 -7.08
CA ASN A 606 18.06 1.10 -6.06
C ASN A 606 17.39 0.96 -4.69
N HIS A 607 16.05 0.99 -4.65
CA HIS A 607 15.30 0.73 -3.43
C HIS A 607 15.60 -0.67 -2.86
N TYR A 608 15.64 -1.69 -3.73
CA TYR A 608 15.96 -3.04 -3.30
C TYR A 608 17.36 -3.13 -2.69
N ALA A 609 18.38 -2.65 -3.41
CA ALA A 609 19.76 -2.66 -2.96
C ALA A 609 19.94 -1.85 -1.66
N GLY A 610 19.38 -0.64 -1.59
CA GLY A 610 19.49 0.23 -0.41
C GLY A 610 18.79 -0.35 0.83
N THR A 611 17.64 -1.01 0.66
CA THR A 611 16.96 -1.70 1.78
C THR A 611 17.84 -2.82 2.35
N VAL A 612 18.43 -3.63 1.48
CA VAL A 612 19.33 -4.71 1.90
C VAL A 612 20.60 -4.16 2.54
N GLU A 613 21.16 -3.09 2.00
CA GLU A 613 22.34 -2.42 2.56
C GLU A 613 22.09 -1.98 4.00
N ILE A 614 20.94 -1.36 4.28
CA ILE A 614 20.54 -0.95 5.62
C ILE A 614 20.36 -2.17 6.53
N GLU A 615 19.70 -3.22 6.05
CA GLU A 615 19.54 -4.46 6.82
C GLU A 615 20.89 -5.10 7.16
N ALA A 616 21.80 -5.21 6.19
CA ALA A 616 23.11 -5.81 6.39
C ALA A 616 23.94 -5.00 7.41
N LYS A 617 23.98 -3.67 7.29
CA LYS A 617 24.67 -2.77 8.24
C LYS A 617 24.08 -2.91 9.64
N CYS A 618 22.75 -2.92 9.75
CA CYS A 618 22.08 -3.11 11.03
C CYS A 618 22.41 -4.48 11.66
N MET A 619 22.48 -5.54 10.86
CA MET A 619 22.85 -6.87 11.35
C MET A 619 24.29 -6.91 11.87
N VAL A 620 25.25 -6.25 11.19
CA VAL A 620 26.63 -6.11 11.67
C VAL A 620 26.65 -5.43 13.04
N ASP A 621 26.00 -4.27 13.17
CA ASP A 621 25.95 -3.51 14.42
C ASP A 621 25.29 -4.34 15.54
N MET A 622 24.18 -5.01 15.26
CA MET A 622 23.51 -5.85 16.25
C MET A 622 24.39 -7.01 16.73
N ILE A 623 25.10 -7.69 15.81
CA ILE A 623 25.99 -8.78 16.19
C ILE A 623 27.14 -8.26 17.06
N GLN A 624 27.80 -7.18 16.65
CA GLN A 624 28.97 -6.64 17.33
C GLN A 624 28.63 -5.97 18.68
N GLN A 625 27.55 -5.19 18.73
CA GLN A 625 27.23 -4.33 19.87
C GLN A 625 26.30 -5.01 20.88
N HIS A 626 25.50 -6.00 20.46
CA HIS A 626 24.53 -6.67 21.33
C HIS A 626 24.83 -8.15 21.53
N ILE A 627 24.96 -8.94 20.46
CA ILE A 627 25.01 -10.41 20.58
C ILE A 627 26.36 -10.88 21.11
N ILE A 628 27.48 -10.47 20.50
CA ILE A 628 28.82 -10.88 20.93
C ILE A 628 29.07 -10.52 22.40
N PRO A 629 28.76 -9.29 22.87
CA PRO A 629 28.91 -8.95 24.29
C PRO A 629 28.04 -9.82 25.20
N SER A 630 26.80 -10.11 24.81
CA SER A 630 25.89 -10.96 25.59
C SER A 630 26.40 -12.41 25.67
N ALA A 631 26.84 -12.97 24.54
CA ALA A 631 27.42 -14.30 24.43
C ALA A 631 28.72 -14.46 25.23
N THR A 632 29.55 -13.41 25.25
CA THR A 632 30.81 -13.38 25.98
C THR A 632 30.58 -13.44 27.49
N LYS A 633 29.57 -12.74 28.01
CA LYS A 633 29.21 -12.76 29.46
C LYS A 633 28.84 -14.16 29.96
N VAL A 634 28.42 -15.05 29.09
CA VAL A 634 28.07 -16.45 29.42
C VAL A 634 29.04 -17.48 28.84
N ASN A 635 30.24 -17.05 28.42
CA ASN A 635 31.33 -17.91 27.92
C ASN A 635 30.97 -18.78 26.70
N LEU A 636 30.15 -18.28 25.77
CA LEU A 636 29.82 -18.96 24.50
C LEU A 636 30.91 -18.76 23.43
N THR A 637 32.15 -19.17 23.73
CA THR A 637 33.35 -18.89 22.90
C THR A 637 33.24 -19.43 21.47
N SER A 638 32.62 -20.60 21.27
CA SER A 638 32.41 -21.18 19.94
C SER A 638 31.49 -20.30 19.09
N GLN A 639 30.36 -19.86 19.67
CA GLN A 639 29.39 -19.00 18.99
C GLN A 639 29.98 -17.60 18.71
N VAL A 640 30.76 -17.04 19.64
CA VAL A 640 31.47 -15.76 19.41
C VAL A 640 32.43 -15.85 18.21
N THR A 641 33.14 -16.98 18.07
CA THR A 641 34.03 -17.23 16.92
C THR A 641 33.22 -17.29 15.61
N GLN A 642 32.08 -18.00 15.62
CA GLN A 642 31.19 -18.09 14.46
C GLN A 642 30.61 -16.73 14.07
N LEU A 643 30.12 -15.95 15.03
CA LEU A 643 29.58 -14.60 14.82
C LEU A 643 30.64 -13.65 14.25
N THR A 644 31.88 -13.74 14.73
CA THR A 644 32.98 -12.90 14.21
C THR A 644 33.31 -13.25 12.75
N ALA A 645 33.30 -14.54 12.38
CA ALA A 645 33.46 -14.96 10.99
C ALA A 645 32.27 -14.54 10.12
N ALA A 646 31.06 -14.62 10.66
CA ALA A 646 29.84 -14.21 9.99
C ALA A 646 29.84 -12.70 9.66
N VAL A 647 30.27 -11.85 10.59
CA VAL A 647 30.39 -10.40 10.35
C VAL A 647 31.37 -10.12 9.20
N LYS A 648 32.56 -10.75 9.21
CA LYS A 648 33.53 -10.58 8.12
C LYS A 648 32.97 -10.99 6.76
N LYS A 649 32.22 -12.08 6.70
CA LYS A 649 31.55 -12.53 5.47
C LYS A 649 30.49 -11.51 5.02
N LEU A 650 29.67 -11.03 5.96
CA LEU A 650 28.60 -10.07 5.69
C LEU A 650 29.17 -8.75 5.14
N GLU A 651 30.23 -8.23 5.75
CA GLU A 651 30.93 -7.02 5.28
C GLU A 651 31.56 -7.21 3.89
N ALA A 652 32.16 -8.38 3.62
CA ALA A 652 32.74 -8.69 2.31
C ALA A 652 31.66 -8.78 1.21
N ASP A 653 30.55 -9.48 1.48
CA ASP A 653 29.43 -9.61 0.55
C ASP A 653 28.75 -8.24 0.30
N LEU A 654 28.60 -7.42 1.35
CA LEU A 654 28.09 -6.05 1.27
C LEU A 654 28.99 -5.17 0.39
N HIS A 655 30.31 -5.20 0.63
CA HIS A 655 31.27 -4.48 -0.19
C HIS A 655 31.20 -4.94 -1.66
N ALA A 656 31.10 -6.24 -1.92
CA ALA A 656 30.98 -6.77 -3.28
C ALA A 656 29.67 -6.34 -3.97
N MET A 657 28.58 -6.17 -3.22
CA MET A 657 27.31 -5.63 -3.71
C MET A 657 27.44 -4.15 -4.06
N GLU A 658 27.99 -3.32 -3.18
CA GLU A 658 28.12 -1.86 -3.37
C GLU A 658 28.95 -1.50 -4.62
N HIS A 659 29.93 -2.35 -4.97
CA HIS A 659 30.85 -2.20 -6.10
C HIS A 659 30.36 -2.79 -7.44
N LYS A 660 29.10 -3.21 -7.56
CA LYS A 660 28.55 -3.59 -8.87
C LYS A 660 28.32 -2.36 -9.76
N ASP A 661 28.51 -2.54 -11.07
CA ASP A 661 28.48 -1.45 -12.04
C ASP A 661 27.08 -0.88 -12.30
N THR A 662 26.05 -1.73 -12.28
CA THR A 662 24.67 -1.34 -12.60
C THR A 662 23.74 -1.50 -11.39
N SER A 663 22.68 -0.70 -11.33
CA SER A 663 21.64 -0.84 -10.28
C SER A 663 21.01 -2.23 -10.26
N TYR A 664 20.83 -2.86 -11.42
CA TYR A 664 20.29 -4.21 -11.52
C TYR A 664 21.25 -5.26 -10.95
N ASP A 665 22.55 -5.15 -11.24
CA ASP A 665 23.56 -6.07 -10.68
C ASP A 665 23.70 -5.88 -9.17
N LYS A 666 23.63 -4.62 -8.69
CA LYS A 666 23.56 -4.30 -7.25
C LYS A 666 22.38 -4.99 -6.61
N ALA A 667 21.17 -4.81 -7.14
CA ALA A 667 19.95 -5.43 -6.61
C ALA A 667 20.00 -6.96 -6.64
N THR A 668 20.57 -7.55 -7.69
CA THR A 668 20.76 -9.01 -7.81
C THR A 668 21.69 -9.54 -6.73
N ALA A 669 22.83 -8.89 -6.50
CA ALA A 669 23.74 -9.22 -5.41
C ALA A 669 23.07 -9.02 -4.03
N ALA A 670 22.30 -7.95 -3.86
CA ALA A 670 21.54 -7.67 -2.64
C ALA A 670 20.54 -8.79 -2.32
N ARG A 671 19.87 -9.32 -3.35
CA ARG A 671 18.95 -10.45 -3.18
C ARG A 671 19.66 -11.67 -2.60
N VAL A 672 20.82 -12.04 -3.14
CA VAL A 672 21.62 -13.17 -2.63
C VAL A 672 22.07 -12.90 -1.20
N LEU A 673 22.59 -11.71 -0.92
CA LEU A 673 23.00 -11.29 0.42
C LEU A 673 21.86 -11.45 1.44
N ARG A 674 20.67 -10.98 1.10
CA ARG A 674 19.50 -10.95 2.00
C ARG A 674 18.85 -12.31 2.19
N LEU A 675 18.67 -13.08 1.12
CA LEU A 675 17.90 -14.33 1.14
C LEU A 675 18.75 -15.58 1.43
N GLU A 676 20.07 -15.48 1.32
CA GLU A 676 20.98 -16.60 1.57
C GLU A 676 21.93 -16.27 2.72
N THR A 677 22.85 -15.32 2.53
CA THR A 677 23.89 -15.00 3.54
C THR A 677 23.29 -14.59 4.88
N MET A 678 22.40 -13.60 4.90
CA MET A 678 21.82 -13.09 6.16
C MET A 678 20.92 -14.12 6.84
N VAL A 679 20.23 -14.97 6.07
CA VAL A 679 19.41 -16.08 6.61
C VAL A 679 20.29 -17.10 7.34
N ASP A 680 21.46 -17.42 6.81
CA ASP A 680 22.40 -18.33 7.47
C ASP A 680 23.02 -17.71 8.73
N ILE A 681 23.38 -16.43 8.68
CA ILE A 681 23.91 -15.72 9.85
C ILE A 681 22.84 -15.60 10.95
N ARG A 682 21.58 -15.38 10.58
CA ARG A 682 20.46 -15.33 11.53
C ARG A 682 20.38 -16.61 12.36
N LYS A 683 20.57 -17.79 11.76
CA LYS A 683 20.52 -19.08 12.49
C LYS A 683 21.53 -19.10 13.65
N ILE A 684 22.71 -18.50 13.46
CA ILE A 684 23.73 -18.39 14.51
C ILE A 684 23.26 -17.44 15.61
N CYS A 685 22.70 -16.28 15.24
CA CYS A 685 22.17 -15.29 16.17
C CYS A 685 21.05 -15.87 17.05
N ASP A 686 20.08 -16.54 16.43
CA ASP A 686 18.92 -17.13 17.10
C ASP A 686 19.34 -18.29 18.04
N ALA A 687 20.39 -19.04 17.67
CA ALA A 687 20.98 -20.07 18.53
C ALA A 687 21.65 -19.48 19.79
N VAL A 688 22.26 -18.29 19.68
CA VAL A 688 22.82 -17.58 20.84
C VAL A 688 21.73 -17.05 21.74
N GLU A 689 20.67 -16.45 21.19
CA GLU A 689 19.49 -16.00 21.96
C GLU A 689 18.92 -17.13 22.83
N ALA A 690 18.92 -18.37 22.32
CA ALA A 690 18.43 -19.54 23.06
C ALA A 690 19.26 -19.91 24.30
N LEU A 691 20.52 -19.49 24.36
CA LEU A 691 21.48 -19.88 25.41
C LEU A 691 21.77 -18.75 26.41
N VAL A 692 21.52 -17.50 26.03
CA VAL A 692 21.77 -16.34 26.88
C VAL A 692 20.57 -16.09 27.82
N PRO A 693 20.80 -15.96 29.15
CA PRO A 693 19.73 -15.60 30.08
C PRO A 693 19.09 -14.24 29.74
N PRO A 694 17.77 -14.07 29.95
CA PRO A 694 17.08 -12.81 29.64
C PRO A 694 17.68 -11.56 30.29
N SER A 695 18.27 -11.68 31.49
CA SER A 695 18.94 -10.57 32.19
C SER A 695 20.22 -10.08 31.49
N LEU A 696 20.77 -10.88 30.58
CA LEU A 696 21.99 -10.58 29.83
C LEU A 696 21.72 -10.36 28.34
N TRP A 697 20.48 -10.57 27.88
CA TRP A 697 20.05 -10.32 26.51
C TRP A 697 19.49 -8.91 26.38
N THR A 698 20.08 -8.11 25.48
CA THR A 698 19.78 -6.67 25.39
C THR A 698 18.70 -6.30 24.38
N LEU A 699 18.38 -7.20 23.45
CA LEU A 699 17.37 -6.99 22.41
C LEU A 699 16.00 -7.49 22.88
N ALA A 700 14.92 -6.85 22.45
CA ALA A 700 13.60 -7.40 22.72
C ALA A 700 13.36 -8.72 21.97
N THR A 701 12.93 -9.72 22.71
CA THR A 701 12.56 -11.06 22.19
C THR A 701 11.23 -10.99 21.45
N TYR A 702 10.93 -11.98 20.60
CA TYR A 702 9.62 -12.07 19.95
C TYR A 702 8.47 -12.15 20.97
N LYS A 703 8.72 -12.73 22.16
CA LYS A 703 7.75 -12.77 23.26
C LYS A 703 7.34 -11.37 23.72
N GLU A 704 8.29 -10.45 23.85
CA GLU A 704 8.04 -9.07 24.27
C GLU A 704 7.41 -8.21 23.16
N LEU A 705 7.63 -8.56 21.89
CA LEU A 705 7.13 -7.82 20.73
C LEU A 705 5.70 -8.24 20.33
N LEU A 706 5.43 -9.54 20.33
CA LEU A 706 4.21 -10.14 19.77
C LEU A 706 3.04 -10.25 20.76
N PHE A 707 3.28 -10.10 22.07
CA PHE A 707 2.24 -10.29 23.09
C PHE A 707 2.14 -9.07 23.99
N LEU A 708 1.14 -8.21 23.75
CA LEU A 708 0.88 -7.01 24.58
C LEU A 708 0.69 -7.37 26.06
N ASP A 709 0.02 -8.49 26.32
CA ASP A 709 -0.29 -8.97 27.67
C ASP A 709 0.96 -9.33 28.48
N PHE A 710 2.09 -9.61 27.81
CA PHE A 710 3.36 -9.89 28.49
C PHE A 710 3.94 -8.65 29.19
N ASN A 711 3.74 -7.46 28.63
CA ASN A 711 4.29 -6.20 29.16
C ASN A 711 3.31 -5.48 30.10
N HIS A 712 2.03 -5.87 30.13
CA HIS A 712 1.00 -5.20 30.93
C HIS A 712 0.94 -5.65 32.39
N GLY A 713 1.62 -6.76 32.75
CA GLY A 713 1.65 -7.29 34.11
C GLY A 713 2.29 -6.38 35.18
N ALA A 714 3.00 -5.31 34.78
CA ALA A 714 3.62 -4.36 35.72
C ALA A 714 2.99 -2.95 35.71
N ARG A 715 2.04 -2.66 34.81
CA ARG A 715 1.50 -1.30 34.62
C ARG A 715 -0.02 -1.18 34.64
N ALA A 716 -0.74 -2.29 34.77
CA ALA A 716 -2.18 -2.27 35.00
C ALA A 716 -2.49 -1.85 36.46
N GLY A 717 -2.30 -0.56 36.75
CA GLY A 717 -3.05 0.15 37.78
C GLY A 717 -4.48 0.45 37.31
N MET A 718 -5.09 -0.48 36.56
CA MET A 718 -6.51 -0.43 36.26
C MET A 718 -7.22 -1.01 37.48
N THR A 719 -7.61 -0.14 38.41
CA THR A 719 -8.75 -0.41 39.28
C THR A 719 -9.95 -0.64 38.36
N LEU A 720 -10.44 -1.89 38.36
CA LEU A 720 -11.75 -2.27 37.79
C LEU A 720 -12.88 -1.42 38.36
#